data_AF-A0A536Y7W9-F1
#
_entry.id   AF-A0A536Y7W9-F1
#
_cell.length_a   1.000
_cell.length_b   1.000
_cell.length_c   1.000
_cell.angle_alpha   90.00
_cell.angle_beta   90.00
_cell.angle_gamma   90.00
#
_symmetry.space_group_name_H-M   'P 1'
#
loop_
_entity.id
_entity.type
_entity.pdbx_description
1 polymer ?
#
loop_
_entity_poly.entity_id
_entity_poly.type
_entity_poly.pdbx_seq_one_letter_code
_entity_poly.pdbx_strand_id
1 'polypeptide(L)'
;MRLAALALLLPLAAAAQSETRELVGQLGSRPTLLVLNASRTPEGAWQLAGEYIVLPTLQRRFVDGESSPEIGVTTLREGTTAILFGRPPTAELRGTWRSGVFKGARYAPGGQERERFEFSEQFPDLDAYSAAVHCDAQESQYKSTLSYSIDGGKLQSFEWRSSVAPSGHSCTIAHVQQQPLKGGLRFGAGRCNVTLRELGDYVRVAAQNCSVETHAQLSTRSKIFSAAATAFGAPPNTQASTVDIALPGVLPVLNRAAVEHAIRFGLAVGATINRRSIFARKNYFYPDLPKGYQISQYEQPIVQGGAIRIALGESDKVIRLTRAHLEEDAGKLLHEVHGMSGVDFNRAGTPLLEIVSEPDLRGAKEAVAYARALHALVVWIGICDGNMQEGSFRCDANVSVRRPDAPLGTRCELKNLNSFRFMERAIEYEARRQIELLEDGRRVEQETRLYDPERDETRSLRTKEEAHDYRYFPDPDLLPLVVTEDEIARIGATLPELPEARRTRFEREYALSAYDARVLTASRAAADYYEAMVEAAGVDPKLCANWQMGELAAALNREERDIADSRISPTDLGWLVSQVARGELTGKMAKRAFEASWESAVSPQLVVEREGLKPISDQAAIEKLVEDVIAANAQQVADYRAGKQKAFNSLVGQVMKASGGKANPAQVNEILRRKLSG
;
A
#
# COMPACT_ATOMS: atom_id res chain seq x y z
N MET A 1 -18.78 -29.75 -41.77
CA MET A 1 -17.33 -29.95 -41.56
C MET A 1 -16.68 -28.60 -41.74
N ARG A 2 -15.92 -28.00 -40.84
CA ARG A 2 -15.27 -28.40 -39.58
C ARG A 2 -13.88 -27.75 -39.70
N LEU A 3 -13.51 -26.93 -38.71
CA LEU A 3 -12.17 -26.77 -38.10
C LEU A 3 -10.97 -26.51 -39.04
N ALA A 4 -10.08 -25.56 -38.81
CA ALA A 4 -9.62 -24.89 -37.58
C ALA A 4 -9.15 -23.46 -37.96
N ALA A 5 -9.48 -22.38 -37.25
CA ALA A 5 -9.28 -22.07 -35.84
C ALA A 5 -7.82 -21.70 -35.50
N LEU A 6 -7.68 -20.46 -35.01
CA LEU A 6 -6.67 -19.97 -34.07
C LEU A 6 -5.20 -19.95 -34.53
N ALA A 7 -4.79 -18.83 -35.13
CA ALA A 7 -3.67 -18.04 -34.60
C ALA A 7 -3.67 -16.63 -35.21
N LEU A 8 -3.84 -15.62 -34.34
CA LEU A 8 -3.39 -14.23 -34.49
C LEU A 8 -4.27 -13.26 -35.32
N LEU A 9 -5.54 -13.17 -34.93
CA LEU A 9 -6.27 -11.89 -34.92
C LEU A 9 -6.06 -11.23 -33.56
N LEU A 10 -5.21 -10.19 -33.52
CA LEU A 10 -5.43 -8.88 -32.90
C LEU A 10 -4.08 -8.16 -32.81
N PRO A 11 -4.08 -6.85 -33.09
CA PRO A 11 -2.91 -6.11 -33.50
C PRO A 11 -1.92 -6.04 -32.34
N LEU A 12 -0.66 -5.78 -32.67
CA LEU A 12 0.19 -4.95 -31.83
C LEU A 12 -0.66 -3.80 -31.31
N ALA A 13 -1.19 -3.93 -30.09
CA ALA A 13 -1.69 -2.84 -29.30
C ALA A 13 -0.46 -1.99 -29.05
N ALA A 14 -0.15 -1.15 -30.05
CA ALA A 14 0.84 -0.12 -29.98
C ALA A 14 0.58 0.58 -28.65
N ALA A 15 1.55 0.45 -27.76
CA ALA A 15 1.57 1.10 -26.48
C ALA A 15 0.97 2.49 -26.66
N ALA A 16 -0.08 2.80 -25.90
CA ALA A 16 -0.51 4.18 -25.75
C ALA A 16 0.69 4.93 -25.16
N GLN A 17 1.57 5.41 -26.03
CA GLN A 17 2.76 6.17 -25.68
C GLN A 17 2.24 7.48 -25.13
N SER A 18 2.13 7.54 -23.80
CA SER A 18 2.06 8.81 -23.11
C SER A 18 3.46 9.40 -23.10
N GLU A 19 3.65 10.56 -23.71
CA GLU A 19 4.94 11.24 -23.73
C GLU A 19 4.83 12.49 -22.86
N THR A 20 5.66 12.56 -21.82
CA THR A 20 5.78 13.73 -20.95
C THR A 20 6.87 14.65 -21.49
N ARG A 21 6.56 15.92 -21.71
CA ARG A 21 7.50 16.94 -22.15
C ARG A 21 7.52 18.11 -21.19
N GLU A 22 8.72 18.48 -20.77
CA GLU A 22 8.97 19.64 -19.92
C GLU A 22 9.44 20.81 -20.77
N LEU A 23 8.76 21.94 -20.65
CA LEU A 23 9.03 23.17 -21.36
C LEU A 23 9.38 24.25 -20.37
N VAL A 24 10.46 24.98 -20.63
CA VAL A 24 10.94 26.02 -19.73
C VAL A 24 10.74 27.37 -20.40
N GLY A 25 10.31 28.36 -19.63
CA GLY A 25 10.05 29.67 -20.18
C GLY A 25 9.64 30.70 -19.13
N GLN A 26 8.92 31.73 -19.56
CA GLN A 26 8.48 32.80 -18.69
C GLN A 26 6.97 33.04 -18.81
N LEU A 27 6.32 33.30 -17.67
CA LEU A 27 4.97 33.82 -17.58
C LEU A 27 5.06 35.25 -17.02
N GLY A 28 4.87 36.26 -17.87
CA GLY A 28 5.31 37.63 -17.59
C GLY A 28 6.84 37.67 -17.49
N SER A 29 7.38 38.20 -16.38
CA SER A 29 8.82 38.20 -16.08
C SER A 29 9.28 37.02 -15.22
N ARG A 30 8.40 36.04 -14.95
CA ARG A 30 8.63 35.00 -13.94
C ARG A 30 9.03 33.68 -14.60
N PRO A 31 10.18 33.10 -14.22
CA PRO A 31 10.63 31.83 -14.79
C PRO A 31 9.71 30.70 -14.32
N THR A 32 9.25 29.90 -15.29
CA THR A 32 8.13 28.98 -15.14
C THR A 32 8.41 27.69 -15.91
N LEU A 33 8.20 26.55 -15.25
CA LEU A 33 8.28 25.21 -15.85
C LEU A 33 6.87 24.76 -16.23
N LEU A 34 6.66 24.36 -17.48
CA LEU A 34 5.40 23.80 -17.97
C LEU A 34 5.62 22.31 -18.30
N VAL A 35 4.95 21.43 -17.57
CA VAL A 35 4.99 19.98 -17.77
C VAL A 35 3.75 19.58 -18.57
N LEU A 36 3.96 19.01 -19.75
CA LEU A 36 2.92 18.55 -20.66
C LEU A 36 2.92 17.02 -20.71
N ASN A 37 1.74 16.42 -20.67
CA ASN A 37 1.50 15.00 -20.86
C ASN A 37 0.65 14.83 -22.13
N ALA A 38 1.24 14.23 -23.17
CA ALA A 38 0.56 13.91 -24.41
C ALA A 38 0.04 12.47 -24.37
N SER A 39 -1.17 12.22 -24.85
CA SER A 39 -1.78 10.90 -24.96
C SER A 39 -2.58 10.80 -26.27
N ARG A 40 -2.73 9.60 -26.85
CA ARG A 40 -3.54 9.39 -28.06
C ARG A 40 -4.97 8.99 -27.68
N THR A 41 -5.97 9.64 -28.26
CA THR A 41 -7.37 9.21 -28.15
C THR A 41 -7.62 7.96 -29.02
N PRO A 42 -8.66 7.17 -28.73
CA PRO A 42 -9.00 5.98 -29.53
C PRO A 42 -9.26 6.29 -31.02
N GLU A 43 -9.72 7.51 -31.36
CA GLU A 43 -9.90 7.96 -32.74
C GLU A 43 -8.60 8.45 -33.41
N GLY A 44 -7.46 8.36 -32.71
CA GLY A 44 -6.14 8.70 -33.22
C GLY A 44 -5.75 10.17 -33.10
N ALA A 45 -6.51 11.00 -32.39
CA ALA A 45 -6.13 12.40 -32.12
C ALA A 45 -5.17 12.49 -30.90
N TRP A 46 -4.37 13.56 -30.82
CA TRP A 46 -3.52 13.81 -29.65
C TRP A 46 -4.24 14.66 -28.60
N GLN A 47 -4.32 14.16 -27.38
CA GLN A 47 -4.85 14.81 -26.19
C GLN A 47 -3.70 15.21 -25.25
N LEU A 48 -3.63 16.49 -24.91
CA LEU A 48 -2.60 17.08 -24.06
C LEU A 48 -3.23 17.62 -22.78
N ALA A 49 -2.61 17.28 -21.66
CA ALA A 49 -2.88 17.84 -20.33
C ALA A 49 -1.57 18.38 -19.77
N GLY A 50 -1.60 19.48 -19.02
CA GLY A 50 -0.36 20.04 -18.49
C GLY A 50 -0.55 20.90 -17.26
N GLU A 51 0.55 21.07 -16.53
CA GLU A 51 0.66 21.87 -15.31
C GLU A 51 1.85 22.83 -15.46
N TYR A 52 1.73 24.06 -14.96
CA TYR A 52 2.86 24.99 -14.92
C TYR A 52 3.19 25.41 -13.50
N ILE A 53 4.48 25.56 -13.22
CA ILE A 53 5.03 25.87 -11.91
C ILE A 53 5.91 27.10 -12.06
N VAL A 54 5.49 28.20 -11.42
CA VAL A 54 6.31 29.41 -11.29
C VAL A 54 7.42 29.12 -10.27
N LEU A 55 8.67 29.13 -10.72
CA LEU A 55 9.82 28.61 -9.95
C LEU A 55 10.06 29.34 -8.60
N PRO A 56 9.83 30.66 -8.47
CA PRO A 56 9.86 31.33 -7.16
C PRO A 56 8.83 30.80 -6.14
N THR A 57 7.73 30.21 -6.60
CA THR A 57 6.67 29.65 -5.75
C THR A 57 7.05 28.26 -5.22
N LEU A 58 7.97 27.57 -5.88
CA LEU A 58 8.55 26.28 -5.48
C LEU A 58 9.33 26.39 -4.16
N GLN A 59 10.00 27.53 -3.94
CA GLN A 59 10.76 27.82 -2.71
C GLN A 59 9.85 28.04 -1.48
N ARG A 60 8.62 28.55 -1.69
CA ARG A 60 7.62 28.71 -0.62
C ARG A 60 6.89 27.39 -0.33
N ARG A 61 6.64 26.57 -1.35
CA ARG A 61 5.98 25.25 -1.26
C ARG A 61 6.81 24.17 -0.56
N PHE A 62 8.14 24.21 -0.72
CA PHE A 62 9.06 23.26 -0.08
C PHE A 62 9.11 23.45 1.46
N VAL A 63 8.70 24.62 1.95
CA VAL A 63 8.63 24.94 3.38
C VAL A 63 7.27 24.60 3.97
N ASP A 64 6.16 24.84 3.24
CA ASP A 64 4.81 24.82 3.82
C ASP A 64 3.90 23.65 3.37
N GLY A 65 4.35 22.74 2.49
CA GLY A 65 3.67 21.44 2.27
C GLY A 65 2.29 21.46 1.58
N GLU A 66 1.93 22.48 0.81
CA GLU A 66 0.63 22.54 0.10
C GLU A 66 0.63 21.89 -1.31
N SER A 67 -0.49 21.26 -1.69
CA SER A 67 -0.76 20.75 -3.04
C SER A 67 -1.43 21.79 -3.95
N SER A 68 -1.21 21.72 -5.26
CA SER A 68 -1.79 22.65 -6.25
C SER A 68 -2.76 21.96 -7.21
N PRO A 69 -3.95 22.51 -7.47
CA PRO A 69 -4.82 22.06 -8.55
C PRO A 69 -4.94 23.11 -9.67
N GLU A 70 -4.33 22.90 -10.84
CA GLU A 70 -4.66 23.65 -12.07
C GLU A 70 -4.54 22.73 -13.30
N ILE A 71 -5.62 22.02 -13.65
CA ILE A 71 -5.63 21.09 -14.80
C ILE A 71 -6.64 21.57 -15.85
N GLY A 72 -6.20 21.66 -17.10
CA GLY A 72 -7.04 21.76 -18.30
C GLY A 72 -6.59 20.76 -19.37
N VAL A 73 -7.53 20.20 -20.13
CA VAL A 73 -7.32 19.17 -21.16
C VAL A 73 -7.68 19.75 -22.53
N THR A 74 -6.81 19.59 -23.54
CA THR A 74 -7.08 20.04 -24.92
C THR A 74 -6.58 19.01 -25.95
N THR A 75 -7.22 18.96 -27.12
CA THR A 75 -6.84 18.05 -28.23
C THR A 75 -6.17 18.86 -29.35
N LEU A 76 -5.00 18.44 -29.86
CA LEU A 76 -4.23 19.20 -30.86
C LEU A 76 -4.04 18.48 -32.21
N ARG A 77 -3.90 19.32 -33.25
CA ARG A 77 -3.29 19.01 -34.56
C ARG A 77 -2.25 20.08 -34.87
N GLU A 78 -1.11 19.67 -35.44
CA GLU A 78 0.00 20.56 -35.78
C GLU A 78 -0.42 21.57 -36.87
N GLY A 79 -0.25 22.87 -36.61
CA GLY A 79 -0.71 23.96 -37.47
C GLY A 79 -1.05 25.23 -36.70
N THR A 80 -1.45 26.30 -37.41
CA THR A 80 -1.68 27.67 -36.88
C THR A 80 -2.88 27.82 -35.93
N THR A 81 -3.36 26.72 -35.35
CA THR A 81 -4.54 26.67 -34.50
C THR A 81 -4.19 27.14 -33.09
N ALA A 82 -5.00 28.03 -32.52
CA ALA A 82 -4.82 28.49 -31.15
C ALA A 82 -5.01 27.33 -30.16
N ILE A 83 -4.03 27.15 -29.29
CA ILE A 83 -4.03 26.14 -28.23
C ILE A 83 -4.60 26.79 -26.97
N LEU A 84 -5.66 26.18 -26.41
CA LEU A 84 -6.35 26.67 -25.21
C LEU A 84 -6.08 25.72 -24.03
N PHE A 85 -5.55 26.24 -22.92
CA PHE A 85 -5.35 25.49 -21.68
C PHE A 85 -6.09 26.15 -20.50
N GLY A 86 -6.84 25.35 -19.73
CA GLY A 86 -7.45 25.73 -18.44
C GLY A 86 -8.81 25.09 -18.17
N ARG A 87 -9.26 25.11 -16.91
CA ARG A 87 -10.67 24.99 -16.50
C ARG A 87 -11.09 26.27 -15.76
N PRO A 88 -12.38 26.66 -15.78
CA PRO A 88 -12.84 27.75 -14.91
C PRO A 88 -12.70 27.32 -13.44
N PRO A 89 -12.31 28.22 -12.50
CA PRO A 89 -12.52 29.66 -12.57
C PRO A 89 -11.27 30.53 -12.31
N THR A 90 -10.02 30.09 -12.60
CA THR A 90 -8.82 30.86 -12.19
C THR A 90 -8.01 31.53 -13.32
N ALA A 91 -7.76 30.89 -14.47
CA ALA A 91 -7.15 31.52 -15.67
C ALA A 91 -7.14 30.60 -16.91
N GLU A 92 -6.98 31.16 -18.10
CA GLU A 92 -6.87 30.44 -19.39
C GLU A 92 -5.63 30.90 -20.18
N LEU A 93 -4.80 29.98 -20.68
CA LEU A 93 -3.66 30.28 -21.56
C LEU A 93 -4.07 30.06 -23.02
N ARG A 94 -3.87 31.09 -23.87
CA ARG A 94 -4.14 31.01 -25.31
C ARG A 94 -2.88 31.37 -26.09
N GLY A 95 -2.44 30.49 -26.99
CA GLY A 95 -1.20 30.71 -27.76
C GLY A 95 -1.07 29.83 -28.99
N THR A 96 0.05 29.98 -29.70
CA THR A 96 0.37 29.16 -30.88
C THR A 96 1.69 28.44 -30.70
N TRP A 97 1.76 27.18 -31.11
CA TRP A 97 2.98 26.38 -31.14
C TRP A 97 3.61 26.42 -32.53
N ARG A 98 4.86 26.88 -32.65
CA ARG A 98 5.63 26.82 -33.90
C ARG A 98 7.11 26.61 -33.60
N SER A 99 7.76 25.73 -34.37
CA SER A 99 9.21 25.50 -34.33
C SER A 99 9.79 25.24 -32.93
N GLY A 100 9.10 24.44 -32.11
CA GLY A 100 9.56 24.07 -30.76
C GLY A 100 9.33 25.12 -29.67
N VAL A 101 8.57 26.19 -29.96
CA VAL A 101 8.29 27.28 -29.02
C VAL A 101 6.78 27.55 -28.95
N PHE A 102 6.27 27.66 -27.72
CA PHE A 102 4.91 28.05 -27.39
C PHE A 102 4.84 29.49 -26.94
N LYS A 103 4.14 30.35 -27.66
CA LYS A 103 3.97 31.76 -27.28
C LYS A 103 2.51 32.15 -27.27
N GLY A 104 2.12 33.00 -26.31
CA GLY A 104 0.74 33.41 -26.16
C GLY A 104 0.50 34.32 -24.97
N ALA A 105 -0.75 34.36 -24.50
CA ALA A 105 -1.12 35.14 -23.33
C ALA A 105 -2.08 34.40 -22.40
N ARG A 106 -1.99 34.72 -21.12
CA ARG A 106 -2.87 34.29 -20.03
C ARG A 106 -4.02 35.27 -19.89
N TYR A 107 -5.23 34.75 -19.84
CA TYR A 107 -6.48 35.48 -19.71
C TYR A 107 -7.14 35.16 -18.36
N ALA A 108 -7.74 36.16 -17.72
CA ALA A 108 -8.52 35.98 -16.50
C ALA A 108 -9.94 35.45 -16.82
N PRO A 109 -10.67 34.93 -15.81
CA PRO A 109 -12.09 34.57 -15.96
C PRO A 109 -12.87 35.82 -16.39
N GLY A 110 -13.40 35.82 -17.62
CA GLY A 110 -13.98 37.00 -18.27
C GLY A 110 -13.26 37.47 -19.54
N GLY A 111 -12.15 36.83 -19.94
CA GLY A 111 -11.51 37.03 -21.24
C GLY A 111 -10.57 38.23 -21.34
N GLN A 112 -10.20 38.85 -20.22
CA GLN A 112 -9.22 39.94 -20.17
C GLN A 112 -7.79 39.40 -20.15
N GLU A 113 -6.95 39.82 -21.10
CA GLU A 113 -5.52 39.46 -21.15
C GLU A 113 -4.81 40.02 -19.91
N ARG A 114 -4.06 39.17 -19.22
CA ARG A 114 -3.31 39.53 -18.01
C ARG A 114 -1.81 39.60 -18.29
N GLU A 115 -1.25 38.54 -18.85
CA GLU A 115 0.20 38.36 -18.95
C GLU A 115 0.57 37.56 -20.19
N ARG A 116 1.67 37.90 -20.87
CA ARG A 116 2.18 37.12 -22.00
C ARG A 116 3.14 36.03 -21.55
N PHE A 117 3.24 34.96 -22.33
CA PHE A 117 4.15 33.85 -22.06
C PHE A 117 4.89 33.40 -23.31
N GLU A 118 6.04 32.79 -23.06
CA GLU A 118 6.87 32.11 -24.05
C GLU A 118 7.57 30.92 -23.38
N PHE A 119 7.42 29.72 -23.94
CA PHE A 119 7.99 28.46 -23.45
C PHE A 119 8.69 27.71 -24.59
N SER A 120 9.85 27.13 -24.33
CA SER A 120 10.63 26.35 -25.31
C SER A 120 11.20 25.06 -24.73
N GLU A 121 11.55 24.12 -25.59
CA GLU A 121 12.22 22.85 -25.22
C GLU A 121 13.69 23.03 -24.80
N GLN A 122 14.27 24.22 -25.04
CA GLN A 122 15.62 24.59 -24.61
C GLN A 122 15.54 25.74 -23.60
N PHE A 123 16.35 25.66 -22.54
CA PHE A 123 16.60 26.78 -21.65
C PHE A 123 17.12 27.96 -22.48
N PRO A 124 16.58 29.18 -22.36
CA PRO A 124 17.29 30.34 -22.87
C PRO A 124 18.63 30.45 -22.12
N ASP A 125 19.71 30.74 -22.84
CA ASP A 125 21.04 30.99 -22.26
C ASP A 125 20.91 32.07 -21.17
N LEU A 126 21.13 31.65 -19.93
CA LEU A 126 21.07 32.49 -18.75
C LEU A 126 22.41 33.20 -18.59
N ASP A 127 22.69 34.17 -19.46
CA ASP A 127 23.97 34.88 -19.45
C ASP A 127 24.13 35.83 -18.27
N ALA A 128 23.06 36.18 -17.52
CA ALA A 128 23.22 36.80 -16.21
C ALA A 128 21.95 36.70 -15.37
N TYR A 129 22.08 36.32 -14.10
CA TYR A 129 21.07 36.63 -13.10
C TYR A 129 21.71 37.00 -11.76
N SER A 130 21.06 37.94 -11.06
CA SER A 130 21.38 38.32 -9.69
C SER A 130 20.22 37.93 -8.79
N ALA A 131 20.53 37.35 -7.63
CA ALA A 131 19.54 37.02 -6.62
C ALA A 131 19.96 37.63 -5.28
N ALA A 132 19.04 38.33 -4.64
CA ALA A 132 19.18 38.80 -3.27
C ALA A 132 18.27 37.96 -2.37
N VAL A 133 18.86 37.24 -1.42
CA VAL A 133 18.11 36.47 -0.43
C VAL A 133 18.04 37.28 0.85
N HIS A 134 16.81 37.55 1.29
CA HIS A 134 16.51 38.22 2.56
C HIS A 134 16.05 37.19 3.59
N CYS A 135 16.72 37.15 4.74
CA CYS A 135 16.25 36.38 5.89
C CYS A 135 15.82 37.34 7.00
N ASP A 136 14.54 37.28 7.36
CA ASP A 136 13.99 37.89 8.59
C ASP A 136 13.77 36.77 9.61
N ALA A 137 14.42 36.87 10.77
CA ALA A 137 14.07 36.04 11.92
C ALA A 137 12.99 36.76 12.72
N GLN A 138 11.91 36.06 13.08
CA GLN A 138 10.86 36.58 13.96
C GLN A 138 11.35 36.69 15.41
N GLU A 139 12.24 37.66 15.65
CA GLU A 139 12.40 38.42 16.88
C GLU A 139 13.30 39.61 16.52
N SER A 140 12.71 40.78 16.53
CA SER A 140 13.12 41.99 15.80
C SER A 140 14.45 42.58 16.28
N GLN A 141 15.57 42.12 15.70
CA GLN A 141 16.83 42.90 15.64
C GLN A 141 17.89 42.42 14.63
N TYR A 142 17.65 41.35 13.86
CA TYR A 142 18.63 40.79 12.93
C TYR A 142 18.14 40.91 11.49
N LYS A 143 18.87 41.66 10.65
CA LYS A 143 18.61 41.73 9.21
C LYS A 143 19.87 41.41 8.45
N SER A 144 19.80 40.38 7.61
CA SER A 144 20.92 39.93 6.81
C SER A 144 20.52 39.76 5.35
N THR A 145 21.34 40.31 4.47
CA THR A 145 21.14 40.31 3.02
C THR A 145 22.33 39.66 2.37
N LEU A 146 22.05 38.61 1.60
CA LEU A 146 23.03 37.94 0.77
C LEU A 146 22.76 38.23 -0.70
N SER A 147 23.73 38.87 -1.35
CA SER A 147 23.71 39.22 -2.76
C SER A 147 24.79 38.46 -3.50
N TYR A 148 24.45 37.80 -4.60
CA TYR A 148 25.45 37.19 -5.47
C TYR A 148 25.07 37.32 -6.95
N SER A 149 26.07 37.24 -7.82
CA SER A 149 25.92 37.30 -9.27
C SER A 149 26.57 36.10 -9.95
N ILE A 150 25.85 35.52 -10.91
CA ILE A 150 26.32 34.41 -11.73
C ILE A 150 26.21 34.83 -13.20
N ASP A 151 27.31 34.67 -13.93
CA ASP A 151 27.46 34.99 -15.35
C ASP A 151 28.11 33.77 -16.03
N GLY A 152 27.49 33.27 -17.10
CA GLY A 152 27.94 32.07 -17.83
C GLY A 152 28.11 30.82 -16.95
N GLY A 153 27.26 30.65 -15.93
CA GLY A 153 27.33 29.53 -14.97
C GLY A 153 28.48 29.63 -13.94
N LYS A 154 29.15 30.78 -13.84
CA LYS A 154 30.25 31.05 -12.89
C LYS A 154 29.84 32.12 -11.88
N LEU A 155 30.15 31.90 -10.59
CA LEU A 155 29.96 32.90 -9.54
C LEU A 155 30.96 34.04 -9.74
N GLN A 156 30.50 35.22 -10.13
CA GLN A 156 31.35 36.38 -10.39
C GLN A 156 31.57 37.23 -9.14
N SER A 157 30.53 37.39 -8.32
CA SER A 157 30.64 38.14 -7.07
C SER A 157 29.62 37.68 -6.02
N PHE A 158 29.97 37.87 -4.75
CA PHE A 158 29.16 37.55 -3.59
C PHE A 158 29.41 38.62 -2.51
N GLU A 159 28.36 39.19 -1.96
CA GLU A 159 28.40 40.18 -0.88
C GLU A 159 27.35 39.84 0.18
N TRP A 160 27.79 39.73 1.42
CA TRP A 160 26.92 39.50 2.58
C TRP A 160 26.94 40.73 3.49
N ARG A 161 25.76 41.30 3.77
CA ARG A 161 25.60 42.42 4.71
C ARG A 161 24.66 42.00 5.84
N SER A 162 25.07 42.21 7.07
CA SER A 162 24.23 42.02 8.25
C SER A 162 24.19 43.32 9.05
N SER A 163 23.02 43.74 9.53
CA SER A 163 22.89 44.90 10.41
C SER A 163 22.73 44.45 11.86
N VAL A 164 23.86 44.19 12.52
CA VAL A 164 24.01 44.39 13.97
C VAL A 164 25.30 45.20 14.16
N ALA A 165 25.26 46.17 15.07
CA ALA A 165 26.18 47.31 15.17
C ALA A 165 27.68 46.97 15.43
N PRO A 166 28.55 48.00 15.51
CA PRO A 166 29.64 48.29 14.59
C PRO A 166 30.96 47.58 14.96
N SER A 167 31.45 46.66 14.13
CA SER A 167 32.89 46.54 13.79
C SER A 167 33.16 45.31 12.90
N GLY A 168 33.57 45.60 11.67
CA GLY A 168 34.58 44.86 10.91
C GLY A 168 34.60 43.33 10.95
N HIS A 169 33.62 42.66 10.35
CA HIS A 169 33.80 41.28 9.90
C HIS A 169 33.73 41.21 8.37
N SER A 170 34.83 40.82 7.73
CA SER A 170 34.88 40.40 6.33
C SER A 170 35.07 38.88 6.30
N CYS A 171 34.34 38.20 5.42
CA CYS A 171 34.47 36.76 5.20
C CYS A 171 35.10 36.54 3.82
N THR A 172 36.16 35.75 3.73
CA THR A 172 36.85 35.45 2.47
C THR A 172 36.64 33.98 2.12
N ILE A 173 36.20 33.69 0.89
CA ILE A 173 36.08 32.34 0.37
C ILE A 173 37.37 31.99 -0.37
N ALA A 174 37.97 30.84 -0.07
CA ALA A 174 39.05 30.25 -0.86
C ALA A 174 38.49 29.04 -1.64
N HIS A 175 38.87 28.93 -2.92
CA HIS A 175 38.61 27.81 -3.84
C HIS A 175 37.14 27.52 -4.21
N VAL A 176 36.60 28.30 -5.17
CA VAL A 176 35.34 27.98 -5.88
C VAL A 176 35.69 27.26 -7.19
N GLN A 177 35.13 26.07 -7.42
CA GLN A 177 35.16 25.40 -8.74
C GLN A 177 33.74 25.10 -9.25
N GLN A 178 33.66 25.02 -10.58
CA GLN A 178 32.49 25.24 -11.45
C GLN A 178 31.40 24.16 -11.32
N GLN A 179 30.10 24.51 -11.56
CA GLN A 179 28.87 23.66 -11.68
C GLN A 179 27.83 23.79 -10.53
N PRO A 180 26.54 23.38 -10.70
CA PRO A 180 25.39 23.95 -9.97
C PRO A 180 25.32 23.49 -8.52
N LEU A 181 25.02 24.43 -7.62
CA LEU A 181 25.24 24.29 -6.17
C LEU A 181 23.94 24.04 -5.39
N LYS A 182 23.95 23.09 -4.43
CA LYS A 182 23.02 22.98 -3.29
C LYS A 182 23.70 23.54 -2.04
N GLY A 183 23.03 24.39 -1.25
CA GLY A 183 23.66 25.07 -0.11
C GLY A 183 22.88 25.07 1.21
N GLY A 184 23.61 25.21 2.31
CA GLY A 184 23.08 25.32 3.67
C GLY A 184 23.98 26.17 4.59
N LEU A 185 23.40 26.72 5.67
CA LEU A 185 24.04 27.63 6.62
C LEU A 185 24.25 26.95 7.99
N ARG A 186 25.45 27.08 8.58
CA ARG A 186 25.70 26.77 10.01
C ARG A 186 26.44 27.91 10.71
N PHE A 187 26.02 28.23 11.93
CA PHE A 187 26.62 29.25 12.78
C PHE A 187 27.37 28.61 13.95
N GLY A 188 28.60 29.04 14.22
CA GLY A 188 29.38 28.58 15.38
C GLY A 188 30.57 29.49 15.69
N ALA A 189 30.84 29.74 16.98
CA ALA A 189 31.99 30.51 17.49
C ALA A 189 32.24 31.86 16.77
N GLY A 190 31.17 32.64 16.52
CA GLY A 190 31.28 33.94 15.86
C GLY A 190 31.59 33.88 14.36
N ARG A 191 31.50 32.71 13.73
CA ARG A 191 31.68 32.52 12.27
C ARG A 191 30.46 31.84 11.66
N CYS A 192 30.09 32.27 10.45
CA CYS A 192 29.08 31.62 9.62
C CYS A 192 29.79 30.82 8.52
N ASN A 193 29.55 29.51 8.46
CA ASN A 193 30.08 28.66 7.41
C ASN A 193 28.98 28.39 6.39
N VAL A 194 29.22 28.81 5.14
CA VAL A 194 28.36 28.55 3.98
C VAL A 194 28.94 27.37 3.23
N THR A 195 28.16 26.30 3.05
CA THR A 195 28.55 25.17 2.20
C THR A 195 27.71 25.20 0.94
N LEU A 196 28.34 25.11 -0.23
CA LEU A 196 27.72 25.01 -1.55
C LEU A 196 28.32 23.75 -2.22
N ARG A 197 27.51 22.79 -2.67
CA ARG A 197 27.96 21.49 -3.22
C ARG A 197 27.36 21.21 -4.59
N GLU A 198 28.12 20.59 -5.49
CA GLU A 198 27.59 20.00 -6.73
C GLU A 198 26.49 18.97 -6.43
N LEU A 199 25.43 18.96 -7.25
CA LEU A 199 24.55 17.78 -7.38
C LEU A 199 25.36 16.69 -8.09
N GLY A 200 25.92 15.74 -7.33
CA GLY A 200 26.66 14.62 -7.88
C GLY A 200 25.79 13.60 -8.62
N ASP A 201 26.41 12.72 -9.42
CA ASP A 201 25.80 11.66 -10.24
C ASP A 201 24.82 10.71 -9.52
N TYR A 202 24.78 10.70 -8.18
CA TYR A 202 24.05 9.68 -7.41
C TYR A 202 22.51 9.85 -7.45
N VAL A 203 21.96 11.06 -7.57
CA VAL A 203 20.49 11.27 -7.69
C VAL A 203 19.90 10.61 -8.94
N ARG A 204 20.68 10.50 -10.03
CA ARG A 204 20.21 9.92 -11.31
C ARG A 204 20.47 8.42 -11.44
N VAL A 205 21.23 7.84 -10.51
CA VAL A 205 21.95 6.58 -10.75
C VAL A 205 21.79 5.62 -9.55
N ALA A 206 21.39 6.02 -8.33
CA ALA A 206 21.36 5.08 -7.19
C ALA A 206 20.29 3.97 -7.25
N ALA A 207 20.71 2.71 -7.28
CA ALA A 207 19.84 1.55 -7.04
C ALA A 207 19.69 1.30 -5.53
N GLN A 208 18.45 1.26 -5.06
CA GLN A 208 18.12 0.92 -3.67
C GLN A 208 18.02 -0.60 -3.52
N ASN A 209 18.71 -1.16 -2.53
CA ASN A 209 18.62 -2.56 -2.13
C ASN A 209 18.04 -2.63 -0.73
N CYS A 210 17.00 -3.45 -0.59
CA CYS A 210 16.39 -3.74 0.71
C CYS A 210 16.42 -5.26 0.97
N SER A 211 16.58 -5.62 2.25
CA SER A 211 16.13 -6.92 2.76
C SER A 211 15.26 -6.68 3.98
N VAL A 212 14.30 -7.57 4.21
CA VAL A 212 13.37 -7.47 5.33
C VAL A 212 13.58 -8.69 6.23
N GLU A 213 13.70 -8.41 7.52
CA GLU A 213 13.72 -9.39 8.59
C GLU A 213 12.36 -9.30 9.30
N THR A 214 11.64 -10.41 9.33
CA THR A 214 10.28 -10.45 9.88
C THR A 214 10.24 -11.42 11.03
N HIS A 215 9.75 -10.98 12.18
CA HIS A 215 9.43 -11.85 13.31
C HIS A 215 7.93 -12.08 13.34
N ALA A 216 7.51 -13.32 13.08
CA ALA A 216 6.13 -13.77 13.19
C ALA A 216 5.95 -14.57 14.49
N GLN A 217 5.11 -14.08 15.39
CA GLN A 217 4.72 -14.77 16.61
C GLN A 217 3.79 -15.94 16.26
N LEU A 218 4.19 -17.15 16.66
CA LEU A 218 3.45 -18.34 16.27
C LEU A 218 2.21 -18.54 17.15
N SER A 219 1.06 -18.71 16.50
CA SER A 219 -0.24 -18.99 17.12
C SER A 219 -0.27 -20.39 17.73
N THR A 220 0.34 -20.52 18.90
CA THR A 220 0.44 -21.74 19.71
C THR A 220 -0.24 -21.52 21.05
N ARG A 221 -0.67 -22.60 21.71
CA ARG A 221 -1.33 -22.50 23.04
C ARG A 221 -0.35 -22.31 24.20
N SER A 222 0.86 -22.82 24.05
CA SER A 222 1.93 -22.75 25.05
C SER A 222 3.20 -22.19 24.42
N LYS A 223 4.09 -21.67 25.27
CA LYS A 223 5.39 -21.12 24.89
C LYS A 223 6.32 -22.12 24.20
N ILE A 224 7.42 -21.65 23.60
CA ILE A 224 8.30 -22.50 22.77
C ILE A 224 9.09 -23.51 23.62
N PHE A 225 9.43 -23.14 24.85
CA PHE A 225 10.26 -23.95 25.75
C PHE A 225 9.63 -24.20 27.12
N SER A 226 8.41 -23.71 27.35
CA SER A 226 7.67 -23.86 28.62
C SER A 226 6.18 -24.11 28.39
N ALA A 227 5.48 -24.55 29.43
CA ALA A 227 4.06 -24.84 29.39
C ALA A 227 3.15 -23.62 29.64
N ALA A 228 3.73 -22.43 29.87
CA ALA A 228 2.94 -21.22 30.11
C ALA A 228 2.17 -20.77 28.86
N ALA A 229 1.07 -20.07 29.08
CA ALA A 229 0.21 -19.55 28.02
C ALA A 229 0.90 -18.44 27.21
N THR A 230 0.34 -18.18 26.02
CA THR A 230 0.77 -17.16 25.05
C THR A 230 -0.31 -16.10 24.81
N ALA A 231 -1.40 -16.14 25.59
CA ALA A 231 -2.57 -15.30 25.34
C ALA A 231 -2.29 -13.84 25.66
N PHE A 232 -2.54 -12.95 24.70
CA PHE A 232 -2.37 -11.51 24.87
C PHE A 232 -3.32 -10.93 25.92
N GLY A 233 -2.93 -9.81 26.54
CA GLY A 233 -3.79 -9.02 27.44
C GLY A 233 -3.84 -9.50 28.91
N ALA A 234 -3.08 -10.52 29.29
CA ALA A 234 -3.03 -10.97 30.68
C ALA A 234 -2.33 -9.95 31.61
N PRO A 235 -2.66 -9.92 32.92
CA PRO A 235 -1.96 -9.07 33.88
C PRO A 235 -0.45 -9.38 33.91
N PRO A 236 0.42 -8.40 34.18
CA PRO A 236 1.87 -8.58 34.14
C PRO A 236 2.37 -9.78 34.94
N ASN A 237 3.32 -10.54 34.38
CA ASN A 237 3.96 -11.70 35.00
C ASN A 237 3.02 -12.85 35.46
N THR A 238 1.79 -12.93 34.94
CA THR A 238 0.85 -14.04 35.23
C THR A 238 0.98 -15.23 34.27
N GLN A 239 1.63 -15.03 33.12
CA GLN A 239 1.92 -16.05 32.13
C GLN A 239 3.43 -16.37 32.05
N ALA A 240 4.14 -16.30 33.18
CA ALA A 240 5.56 -16.62 33.26
C ALA A 240 5.79 -17.79 34.22
N SER A 241 6.26 -18.91 33.69
CA SER A 241 6.69 -20.09 34.45
C SER A 241 8.11 -19.93 34.98
N THR A 242 8.57 -20.89 35.79
CA THR A 242 9.95 -20.95 36.29
C THR A 242 11.01 -21.02 35.18
N VAL A 243 10.66 -21.63 34.03
CA VAL A 243 11.51 -21.66 32.83
C VAL A 243 11.59 -20.28 32.19
N ASP A 244 10.46 -19.59 32.09
CA ASP A 244 10.38 -18.28 31.43
C ASP A 244 11.15 -17.21 32.20
N ILE A 245 11.14 -17.25 33.54
CA ILE A 245 11.91 -16.35 34.41
C ILE A 245 13.33 -16.87 34.73
N ALA A 246 13.76 -17.96 34.09
CA ALA A 246 15.11 -18.50 34.18
C ALA A 246 15.59 -18.85 35.60
N LEU A 247 14.76 -19.52 36.42
CA LEU A 247 15.22 -19.97 37.75
C LEU A 247 16.39 -20.96 37.62
N PRO A 248 17.35 -20.98 38.57
CA PRO A 248 18.44 -21.94 38.54
C PRO A 248 17.95 -23.40 38.51
N GLY A 249 18.49 -24.19 37.58
CA GLY A 249 18.19 -25.63 37.45
C GLY A 249 17.02 -25.99 36.51
N VAL A 250 16.36 -25.01 35.89
CA VAL A 250 15.32 -25.27 34.88
C VAL A 250 15.93 -25.65 33.53
N LEU A 251 15.18 -26.41 32.72
CA LEU A 251 15.58 -26.82 31.36
C LEU A 251 14.48 -26.49 30.35
N PRO A 252 14.83 -26.08 29.12
CA PRO A 252 13.88 -25.82 28.04
C PRO A 252 13.34 -27.13 27.44
N VAL A 253 12.05 -27.15 27.07
CA VAL A 253 11.44 -28.28 26.34
C VAL A 253 10.72 -27.79 25.09
N LEU A 254 11.24 -28.17 23.93
CA LEU A 254 10.75 -27.69 22.63
C LEU A 254 9.27 -28.03 22.38
N ASN A 255 8.51 -27.01 21.96
CA ASN A 255 7.11 -27.11 21.60
C ASN A 255 6.92 -27.71 20.20
N ARG A 256 6.19 -28.82 20.12
CA ARG A 256 5.87 -29.51 18.86
C ARG A 256 5.09 -28.64 17.88
N ALA A 257 4.10 -27.88 18.35
CA ALA A 257 3.27 -27.04 17.49
C ALA A 257 4.08 -25.90 16.84
N ALA A 258 5.10 -25.37 17.54
CA ALA A 258 6.00 -24.38 16.95
C ALA A 258 6.80 -24.96 15.77
N VAL A 259 7.28 -26.20 15.91
CA VAL A 259 7.96 -26.94 14.83
C VAL A 259 7.01 -27.20 13.64
N GLU A 260 5.79 -27.65 13.91
CA GLU A 260 4.78 -27.90 12.87
C GLU A 260 4.45 -26.62 12.08
N HIS A 261 4.31 -25.48 12.77
CA HIS A 261 4.07 -24.18 12.13
C HIS A 261 5.24 -23.72 11.26
N ALA A 262 6.48 -23.91 11.71
CA ALA A 262 7.66 -23.59 10.91
C ALA A 262 7.76 -24.48 9.65
N ILE A 263 7.47 -25.79 9.75
CA ILE A 263 7.42 -26.69 8.60
C ILE A 263 6.31 -26.26 7.64
N ARG A 264 5.12 -25.93 8.17
CA ARG A 264 4.00 -25.43 7.38
C ARG A 264 4.37 -24.17 6.59
N PHE A 265 5.07 -23.22 7.21
CA PHE A 265 5.61 -22.06 6.53
C PHE A 265 6.56 -22.46 5.39
N GLY A 266 7.56 -23.30 5.69
CA GLY A 266 8.55 -23.72 4.71
C GLY A 266 7.93 -24.39 3.49
N LEU A 267 6.94 -25.26 3.68
CA LEU A 267 6.20 -25.88 2.58
C LEU A 267 5.41 -24.84 1.76
N ALA A 268 4.77 -23.88 2.42
CA ALA A 268 3.98 -22.84 1.76
C ALA A 268 4.80 -21.92 0.84
N VAL A 269 6.08 -21.68 1.17
CA VAL A 269 7.00 -20.86 0.37
C VAL A 269 7.91 -21.69 -0.55
N GLY A 270 7.69 -23.00 -0.64
CA GLY A 270 8.52 -23.91 -1.44
C GLY A 270 9.98 -23.98 -0.99
N ALA A 271 10.23 -23.80 0.30
CA ALA A 271 11.56 -23.90 0.89
C ALA A 271 11.98 -25.35 1.16
N THR A 272 13.27 -25.54 1.42
CA THR A 272 13.81 -26.81 1.91
C THR A 272 13.63 -26.90 3.42
N ILE A 273 12.99 -27.96 3.91
CA ILE A 273 12.92 -28.28 5.34
C ILE A 273 14.16 -29.08 5.72
N ASN A 274 14.96 -28.54 6.64
CA ASN A 274 16.17 -29.24 7.09
C ASN A 274 15.80 -30.43 7.97
N ARG A 275 16.27 -31.63 7.56
CA ARG A 275 16.07 -32.91 8.26
C ARG A 275 16.64 -32.94 9.67
N ARG A 276 17.68 -32.15 9.87
CA ARG A 276 18.36 -31.95 11.14
C ARG A 276 18.50 -30.45 11.36
N SER A 277 18.07 -29.99 12.52
CA SER A 277 18.13 -28.58 12.91
C SER A 277 18.66 -28.45 14.33
N ILE A 278 19.44 -27.41 14.59
CA ILE A 278 20.19 -27.24 15.85
C ILE A 278 19.83 -25.88 16.45
N PHE A 279 19.31 -25.90 17.68
CA PHE A 279 19.15 -24.69 18.48
C PHE A 279 20.51 -24.23 19.01
N ALA A 280 20.68 -22.91 19.11
CA ALA A 280 21.88 -22.25 19.56
C ALA A 280 21.53 -21.13 20.54
N ARG A 281 22.46 -20.80 21.43
CA ARG A 281 22.33 -19.67 22.34
C ARG A 281 22.90 -18.41 21.71
N LYS A 282 22.06 -17.39 21.57
CA LYS A 282 22.45 -16.01 21.22
C LYS A 282 22.62 -15.23 22.52
N ASN A 283 23.86 -15.04 22.96
CA ASN A 283 24.17 -14.49 24.28
C ASN A 283 24.18 -12.96 24.25
N TYR A 284 23.29 -12.32 25.02
CA TYR A 284 23.30 -10.89 25.29
C TYR A 284 22.56 -10.59 26.59
N PHE A 285 23.00 -9.57 27.32
CA PHE A 285 22.40 -9.19 28.59
C PHE A 285 21.43 -8.03 28.36
N TYR A 286 20.15 -8.27 28.65
CA TYR A 286 19.14 -7.23 28.67
C TYR A 286 18.04 -7.59 29.69
N PRO A 287 17.41 -6.64 30.41
CA PRO A 287 16.52 -6.96 31.53
C PRO A 287 15.27 -7.76 31.15
N ASP A 288 14.82 -7.69 29.89
CA ASP A 288 13.69 -8.47 29.37
C ASP A 288 14.05 -9.91 28.96
N LEU A 289 15.35 -10.27 29.01
CA LEU A 289 15.87 -11.57 28.64
C LEU A 289 16.46 -12.27 29.87
N PRO A 290 15.64 -12.97 30.67
CA PRO A 290 16.02 -13.43 32.00
C PRO A 290 17.15 -14.47 32.01
N LYS A 291 17.29 -15.25 30.92
CA LYS A 291 18.36 -16.26 30.79
C LYS A 291 19.75 -15.66 30.51
N GLY A 292 19.84 -14.39 30.11
CA GLY A 292 21.08 -13.79 29.58
C GLY A 292 21.50 -14.33 28.21
N TYR A 293 20.66 -15.14 27.59
CA TYR A 293 20.77 -15.61 26.21
C TYR A 293 19.37 -15.91 25.67
N GLN A 294 19.20 -15.73 24.35
CA GLN A 294 18.00 -16.11 23.60
C GLN A 294 18.28 -17.45 22.93
N ILE A 295 17.40 -18.43 23.11
CA ILE A 295 17.46 -19.68 22.35
C ILE A 295 16.88 -19.40 20.95
N SER A 296 17.73 -19.56 19.93
CA SER A 296 17.41 -19.34 18.52
C SER A 296 18.06 -20.45 17.68
N GLN A 297 18.19 -20.30 16.37
CA GLN A 297 18.91 -21.23 15.50
C GLN A 297 19.94 -20.45 14.69
N TYR A 298 21.14 -21.01 14.51
CA TYR A 298 22.22 -20.32 13.79
C TYR A 298 22.64 -21.04 12.52
N GLU A 299 23.38 -22.14 12.61
CA GLU A 299 23.96 -22.79 11.43
C GLU A 299 22.95 -23.62 10.62
N GLN A 300 22.05 -24.33 11.31
CA GLN A 300 21.10 -25.27 10.70
C GLN A 300 19.66 -24.88 11.05
N PRO A 301 19.10 -23.84 10.41
CA PRO A 301 17.71 -23.42 10.63
C PRO A 301 16.74 -24.50 10.17
N ILE A 302 15.51 -24.50 10.70
CA ILE A 302 14.49 -25.47 10.29
C ILE A 302 14.05 -25.30 8.82
N VAL A 303 13.98 -24.06 8.32
CA VAL A 303 13.59 -23.74 6.94
C VAL A 303 14.72 -22.99 6.24
N GLN A 304 15.09 -23.43 5.04
CA GLN A 304 16.14 -22.82 4.23
C GLN A 304 15.67 -22.56 2.80
N GLY A 305 15.95 -21.36 2.29
CA GLY A 305 15.48 -20.93 0.98
C GLY A 305 13.97 -20.65 0.95
N GLY A 306 13.38 -20.78 -0.24
CA GLY A 306 11.98 -20.48 -0.52
C GLY A 306 11.81 -19.14 -1.24
N ALA A 307 10.57 -18.81 -1.61
CA ALA A 307 10.27 -17.55 -2.26
C ALA A 307 8.82 -17.10 -2.02
N ILE A 308 8.61 -15.78 -2.08
CA ILE A 308 7.30 -15.13 -2.00
C ILE A 308 7.10 -14.31 -3.27
N ARG A 309 5.92 -14.44 -3.89
CA ARG A 309 5.52 -13.62 -5.03
C ARG A 309 4.82 -12.36 -4.53
N ILE A 310 5.21 -11.22 -5.07
CA ILE A 310 4.63 -9.90 -4.78
C ILE A 310 4.02 -9.33 -6.05
N ALA A 311 2.86 -8.69 -5.92
CA ALA A 311 2.21 -7.96 -7.02
C ALA A 311 2.64 -6.49 -6.99
N LEU A 312 3.08 -5.98 -8.14
CA LEU A 312 3.53 -4.61 -8.38
C LEU A 312 2.75 -4.01 -9.55
N GLY A 313 1.47 -3.72 -9.32
CA GLY A 313 0.57 -3.23 -10.36
C GLY A 313 0.22 -4.33 -11.37
N GLU A 314 0.65 -4.16 -12.63
CA GLU A 314 0.43 -5.15 -13.71
C GLU A 314 1.54 -6.21 -13.80
N SER A 315 2.56 -6.12 -12.95
CA SER A 315 3.70 -7.05 -12.95
C SER A 315 3.85 -7.76 -11.62
N ASP A 316 4.30 -9.01 -11.66
CA ASP A 316 4.66 -9.79 -10.48
C ASP A 316 6.18 -9.91 -10.35
N LYS A 317 6.66 -9.96 -9.11
CA LYS A 317 8.06 -10.21 -8.80
C LYS A 317 8.19 -11.32 -7.76
N VAL A 318 9.21 -12.17 -7.91
CA VAL A 318 9.52 -13.23 -6.94
C VAL A 318 10.68 -12.75 -6.07
N ILE A 319 10.47 -12.78 -4.76
CA ILE A 319 11.46 -12.41 -3.74
C ILE A 319 11.91 -13.68 -3.03
N ARG A 320 13.21 -13.96 -3.07
CA ARG A 320 13.76 -15.16 -2.43
C ARG A 320 13.91 -14.96 -0.93
N LEU A 321 13.80 -16.06 -0.20
CA LEU A 321 14.06 -16.11 1.23
C LEU A 321 15.42 -16.77 1.46
N THR A 322 16.18 -16.26 2.41
CA THR A 322 17.42 -16.90 2.84
C THR A 322 17.10 -18.08 3.77
N ARG A 323 16.23 -17.83 4.75
CA ARG A 323 15.88 -18.78 5.83
C ARG A 323 14.63 -18.36 6.58
N ALA A 324 14.03 -19.31 7.28
CA ALA A 324 13.13 -19.03 8.40
C ALA A 324 13.45 -19.95 9.57
N HIS A 325 13.54 -19.40 10.77
CA HIS A 325 14.04 -20.14 11.91
C HIS A 325 13.31 -19.86 13.22
N LEU A 326 13.31 -20.85 14.10
CA LEU A 326 12.60 -20.80 15.37
C LEU A 326 13.45 -20.10 16.44
N GLU A 327 12.82 -19.24 17.20
CA GLU A 327 13.41 -18.64 18.38
C GLU A 327 12.35 -18.30 19.43
N GLU A 328 12.80 -17.88 20.61
CA GLU A 328 11.93 -17.36 21.66
C GLU A 328 11.91 -15.83 21.69
N ASP A 329 10.76 -15.24 21.99
CA ASP A 329 10.66 -13.81 22.22
C ASP A 329 11.20 -13.40 23.61
N ALA A 330 11.60 -12.15 23.72
CA ALA A 330 11.94 -11.52 24.99
C ALA A 330 10.70 -10.95 25.69
N GLY A 331 10.87 -10.58 26.97
CA GLY A 331 9.86 -9.86 27.73
C GLY A 331 9.58 -8.46 27.17
N LYS A 332 8.82 -7.67 27.94
CA LYS A 332 8.50 -6.27 27.61
C LYS A 332 9.03 -5.36 28.70
N LEU A 333 9.64 -4.23 28.30
CA LEU A 333 10.01 -3.14 29.19
C LEU A 333 8.98 -2.01 29.13
N LEU A 334 8.66 -1.46 30.30
CA LEU A 334 7.78 -0.30 30.49
C LEU A 334 8.59 0.78 31.21
N HIS A 335 8.90 1.89 30.54
CA HIS A 335 9.90 2.88 30.99
C HIS A 335 9.33 4.02 31.87
N GLU A 336 8.11 3.87 32.41
CA GLU A 336 7.41 4.95 33.16
C GLU A 336 7.00 4.51 34.57
N VAL A 337 7.57 3.41 35.08
CA VAL A 337 7.21 2.87 36.39
C VAL A 337 8.07 3.52 37.48
N HIS A 338 7.56 4.60 38.09
CA HIS A 338 8.21 5.31 39.20
C HIS A 338 9.65 5.78 38.92
N GLY A 339 9.92 6.24 37.69
CA GLY A 339 11.27 6.65 37.27
C GLY A 339 12.25 5.48 37.08
N MET A 340 11.76 4.25 37.11
CA MET A 340 12.46 3.02 36.76
C MET A 340 11.79 2.35 35.56
N SER A 341 12.40 1.26 35.09
CA SER A 341 11.81 0.39 34.08
C SER A 341 11.14 -0.81 34.73
N GLY A 342 9.86 -1.05 34.46
CA GLY A 342 9.16 -2.27 34.82
C GLY A 342 9.41 -3.36 33.79
N VAL A 343 9.57 -4.61 34.24
CA VAL A 343 9.77 -5.79 33.38
C VAL A 343 8.55 -6.69 33.45
N ASP A 344 7.99 -7.03 32.29
CA ASP A 344 6.90 -8.00 32.14
C ASP A 344 7.36 -9.20 31.31
N PHE A 345 7.40 -10.37 31.94
CA PHE A 345 7.82 -11.64 31.35
C PHE A 345 6.67 -12.45 30.73
N ASN A 346 5.45 -11.91 30.65
CA ASN A 346 4.35 -12.59 29.97
C ASN A 346 4.71 -13.02 28.54
N ARG A 347 5.43 -12.15 27.81
CA ARG A 347 5.88 -12.44 26.43
C ARG A 347 7.17 -13.26 26.34
N ALA A 348 7.99 -13.30 27.39
CA ALA A 348 9.27 -14.01 27.36
C ALA A 348 9.02 -15.51 27.13
N GLY A 349 9.66 -16.10 26.12
CA GLY A 349 9.46 -17.52 25.77
C GLY A 349 8.35 -17.78 24.74
N THR A 350 7.63 -16.75 24.27
CA THR A 350 6.65 -16.93 23.19
C THR A 350 7.34 -17.38 21.90
N PRO A 351 6.82 -18.35 21.12
CA PRO A 351 7.51 -18.83 19.93
C PRO A 351 7.49 -17.79 18.81
N LEU A 352 8.64 -17.56 18.19
CA LEU A 352 8.81 -16.73 17.00
C LEU A 352 9.35 -17.56 15.85
N LEU A 353 8.95 -17.17 14.64
CA LEU A 353 9.59 -17.55 13.40
C LEU A 353 10.23 -16.29 12.80
N GLU A 354 11.55 -16.21 12.81
CA GLU A 354 12.31 -15.15 12.16
C GLU A 354 12.56 -15.52 10.70
N ILE A 355 11.97 -14.75 9.79
CA ILE A 355 11.96 -14.95 8.33
C ILE A 355 12.84 -13.86 7.71
N VAL A 356 13.89 -14.28 7.01
CA VAL A 356 14.88 -13.38 6.43
C VAL A 356 14.81 -13.45 4.91
N SER A 357 14.54 -12.31 4.27
CA SER A 357 14.57 -12.22 2.81
C SER A 357 16.00 -12.08 2.27
N GLU A 358 16.21 -12.54 1.04
CA GLU A 358 17.36 -12.09 0.25
C GLU A 358 17.26 -10.58 -0.03
N PRO A 359 18.39 -9.89 -0.34
CA PRO A 359 18.40 -8.46 -0.66
C PRO A 359 17.92 -8.18 -2.11
N ASP A 360 16.84 -8.85 -2.53
CA ASP A 360 16.25 -8.79 -3.88
C ASP A 360 15.33 -7.57 -4.08
N LEU A 361 14.86 -6.98 -2.97
CA LEU A 361 13.89 -5.88 -2.95
C LEU A 361 14.54 -4.57 -3.41
N ARG A 362 13.81 -3.81 -4.22
CA ARG A 362 14.22 -2.54 -4.84
C ARG A 362 13.33 -1.41 -4.37
N GLY A 363 13.74 -0.77 -3.29
CA GLY A 363 13.06 0.39 -2.72
C GLY A 363 11.83 0.03 -1.88
N ALA A 364 11.19 1.08 -1.38
CA ALA A 364 10.15 0.99 -0.35
C ALA A 364 8.87 0.28 -0.83
N LYS A 365 8.42 0.56 -2.06
CA LYS A 365 7.19 -0.04 -2.62
C LYS A 365 7.25 -1.56 -2.66
N GLU A 366 8.36 -2.13 -3.13
CA GLU A 366 8.54 -3.58 -3.17
C GLU A 366 8.65 -4.17 -1.76
N ALA A 367 9.36 -3.49 -0.84
CA ALA A 367 9.48 -3.96 0.54
C ALA A 367 8.13 -4.02 1.26
N VAL A 368 7.27 -3.02 1.05
CA VAL A 368 5.90 -3.01 1.58
C VAL A 368 5.05 -4.10 0.94
N ALA A 369 5.13 -4.27 -0.39
CA ALA A 369 4.40 -5.33 -1.08
C ALA A 369 4.81 -6.73 -0.59
N TYR A 370 6.10 -6.94 -0.35
CA TYR A 370 6.63 -8.16 0.28
C TYR A 370 6.12 -8.36 1.70
N ALA A 371 6.22 -7.35 2.55
CA ALA A 371 5.78 -7.46 3.94
C ALA A 371 4.27 -7.76 4.03
N ARG A 372 3.45 -7.18 3.14
CA ARG A 372 2.02 -7.48 3.01
C ARG A 372 1.75 -8.89 2.49
N ALA A 373 2.48 -9.34 1.47
CA ALA A 373 2.33 -10.69 0.93
C ALA A 373 2.71 -11.76 1.97
N LEU A 374 3.80 -11.52 2.71
CA LEU A 374 4.23 -12.39 3.81
C LEU A 374 3.21 -12.40 4.94
N HIS A 375 2.73 -11.23 5.37
CA HIS A 375 1.67 -11.10 6.37
C HIS A 375 0.41 -11.88 5.97
N ALA A 376 -0.09 -11.67 4.75
CA ALA A 376 -1.25 -12.39 4.24
C ALA A 376 -1.02 -13.90 4.22
N LEU A 377 0.18 -14.35 3.83
CA LEU A 377 0.52 -15.77 3.80
C LEU A 377 0.49 -16.39 5.20
N VAL A 378 1.19 -15.81 6.18
CA VAL A 378 1.30 -16.40 7.53
C VAL A 378 -0.05 -16.45 8.25
N VAL A 379 -0.92 -15.47 8.01
CA VAL A 379 -2.31 -15.47 8.48
C VAL A 379 -3.12 -16.55 7.77
N TRP A 380 -3.00 -16.66 6.45
CA TRP A 380 -3.74 -17.64 5.65
C TRP A 380 -3.45 -19.09 6.07
N ILE A 381 -2.17 -19.41 6.27
CA ILE A 381 -1.77 -20.76 6.72
C ILE A 381 -2.00 -20.97 8.23
N GLY A 382 -2.48 -19.96 8.94
CA GLY A 382 -2.89 -20.03 10.33
C GLY A 382 -1.74 -20.25 11.31
N ILE A 383 -0.55 -19.73 11.00
CA ILE A 383 0.60 -19.83 11.90
C ILE A 383 0.81 -18.57 12.75
N CYS A 384 0.24 -17.43 12.36
CA CYS A 384 0.34 -16.14 13.05
C CYS A 384 -0.96 -15.36 12.85
N ASP A 385 -1.42 -14.61 13.85
CA ASP A 385 -2.62 -13.74 13.73
C ASP A 385 -2.34 -12.44 12.94
N GLY A 386 -1.07 -12.08 12.76
CA GLY A 386 -0.66 -10.93 11.96
C GLY A 386 -0.92 -9.56 12.59
N ASN A 387 -1.34 -9.47 13.85
CA ASN A 387 -1.59 -8.20 14.54
C ASN A 387 -0.29 -7.41 14.82
N MET A 388 -0.01 -6.43 13.96
CA MET A 388 1.14 -5.54 14.13
C MET A 388 1.06 -4.63 15.36
N GLN A 389 -0.14 -4.28 15.83
CA GLN A 389 -0.31 -3.40 17.01
C GLN A 389 0.03 -4.14 18.31
N GLU A 390 -0.37 -5.40 18.40
CA GLU A 390 -0.01 -6.29 19.52
C GLU A 390 1.43 -6.80 19.42
N GLY A 391 2.08 -6.59 18.28
CA GLY A 391 3.48 -6.95 18.03
C GLY A 391 3.68 -8.40 17.61
N SER A 392 2.61 -9.10 17.22
CA SER A 392 2.70 -10.49 16.75
C SER A 392 3.35 -10.60 15.36
N PHE A 393 3.33 -9.52 14.57
CA PHE A 393 4.05 -9.43 13.31
C PHE A 393 4.90 -8.16 13.29
N ARG A 394 6.22 -8.35 13.35
CA ARG A 394 7.22 -7.27 13.38
C ARG A 394 8.11 -7.37 12.16
N CYS A 395 8.50 -6.22 11.60
CA CYS A 395 9.42 -6.17 10.49
C CYS A 395 10.51 -5.13 10.75
N ASP A 396 11.74 -5.50 10.46
CA ASP A 396 12.88 -4.62 10.40
C ASP A 396 13.40 -4.58 8.95
N ALA A 397 13.85 -3.41 8.52
CA ALA A 397 14.28 -3.20 7.13
C ALA A 397 15.77 -2.89 7.08
N ASN A 398 16.50 -3.63 6.26
CA ASN A 398 17.89 -3.37 5.97
C ASN A 398 18.00 -2.59 4.67
N VAL A 399 18.54 -1.39 4.70
CA VAL A 399 18.63 -0.49 3.54
C VAL A 399 20.08 -0.25 3.17
N SER A 400 20.36 -0.39 1.88
CA SER A 400 21.65 -0.02 1.29
C SER A 400 21.43 0.62 -0.08
N VAL A 401 22.17 1.67 -0.38
CA VAL A 401 22.19 2.31 -1.71
C VAL A 401 23.52 2.07 -2.39
N ARG A 402 23.49 1.98 -3.73
CA ARG A 402 24.68 1.79 -4.57
C ARG A 402 24.49 2.43 -5.93
N ARG A 403 25.57 2.64 -6.67
CA ARG A 403 25.48 2.93 -8.11
C ARG A 403 25.01 1.68 -8.89
N PRO A 404 24.38 1.79 -10.07
CA PRO A 404 24.08 0.69 -10.96
C PRO A 404 25.41 0.02 -11.27
N ASP A 405 25.42 -1.30 -11.22
CA ASP A 405 26.60 -2.13 -11.48
C ASP A 405 27.71 -2.09 -10.40
N ALA A 406 27.55 -1.30 -9.33
CA ALA A 406 28.41 -1.40 -8.16
C ALA A 406 27.99 -2.58 -7.24
N PRO A 407 28.90 -3.12 -6.41
CA PRO A 407 28.52 -4.02 -5.33
C PRO A 407 27.55 -3.34 -4.35
N LEU A 408 26.89 -4.14 -3.50
CA LEU A 408 26.06 -3.61 -2.42
C LEU A 408 26.87 -2.66 -1.53
N GLY A 409 26.27 -1.52 -1.18
CA GLY A 409 26.87 -0.55 -0.29
C GLY A 409 26.83 -0.99 1.17
N THR A 410 27.22 -0.09 2.07
CA THR A 410 27.04 -0.32 3.50
C THR A 410 25.56 -0.41 3.85
N ARG A 411 25.20 -1.32 4.74
CA ARG A 411 23.83 -1.57 5.20
C ARG A 411 23.54 -0.77 6.47
N CYS A 412 22.41 -0.09 6.52
CA CYS A 412 21.82 0.40 7.77
C CYS A 412 20.56 -0.42 8.07
N GLU A 413 20.40 -0.82 9.33
CA GLU A 413 19.24 -1.56 9.81
C GLU A 413 18.25 -0.59 10.45
N LEU A 414 17.00 -0.60 10.00
CA LEU A 414 15.90 0.20 10.50
C LEU A 414 15.03 -0.65 11.43
N LYS A 415 14.91 -0.22 12.69
CA LYS A 415 14.07 -0.82 13.72
C LYS A 415 12.83 0.04 14.01
N ASN A 416 11.84 -0.55 14.69
CA ASN A 416 10.59 0.10 15.14
C ASN A 416 9.64 0.50 14.00
N LEU A 417 9.45 -0.39 13.04
CA LEU A 417 8.55 -0.20 11.90
C LEU A 417 7.15 -0.78 12.20
N ASN A 418 6.40 -0.12 13.06
CA ASN A 418 5.12 -0.63 13.59
C ASN A 418 3.95 -0.63 12.58
N SER A 419 4.16 -0.15 11.34
CA SER A 419 3.18 -0.23 10.28
C SER A 419 3.85 -0.27 8.91
N PHE A 420 3.15 -0.80 7.90
CA PHE A 420 3.64 -0.78 6.51
C PHE A 420 3.90 0.65 5.99
N ARG A 421 3.11 1.64 6.44
CA ARG A 421 3.35 3.05 6.10
C ARG A 421 4.64 3.58 6.71
N PHE A 422 4.93 3.21 7.96
CA PHE A 422 6.18 3.60 8.62
C PHE A 422 7.39 2.92 7.98
N MET A 423 7.25 1.66 7.59
CA MET A 423 8.27 0.97 6.79
C MET A 423 8.58 1.73 5.49
N GLU A 424 7.54 2.13 4.74
CA GLU A 424 7.71 2.88 3.49
C GLU A 424 8.52 4.17 3.71
N ARG A 425 8.04 5.04 4.61
CA ARG A 425 8.67 6.33 4.90
C ARG A 425 10.08 6.18 5.45
N ALA A 426 10.31 5.22 6.33
CA ALA A 426 11.63 4.98 6.92
C ALA A 426 12.65 4.53 5.85
N ILE A 427 12.27 3.64 4.95
CA ILE A 427 13.14 3.19 3.84
C ILE A 427 13.45 4.37 2.91
N GLU A 428 12.44 5.16 2.54
CA GLU A 428 12.63 6.33 1.68
C GLU A 428 13.51 7.41 2.31
N TYR A 429 13.32 7.68 3.61
CA TYR A 429 14.17 8.60 4.36
C TYR A 429 15.62 8.09 4.40
N GLU A 430 15.82 6.83 4.78
CA GLU A 430 17.17 6.27 4.93
C GLU A 430 17.90 6.20 3.59
N ALA A 431 17.22 5.80 2.52
CA ALA A 431 17.80 5.79 1.19
C ALA A 431 18.26 7.20 0.77
N ARG A 432 17.42 8.23 0.98
CA ARG A 432 17.78 9.63 0.71
C ARG A 432 19.00 10.06 1.53
N ARG A 433 19.02 9.79 2.83
CA ARG A 433 20.16 10.08 3.71
C ARG A 433 21.45 9.44 3.19
N GLN A 434 21.41 8.15 2.84
CA GLN A 434 22.61 7.46 2.35
C GLN A 434 23.10 8.03 1.02
N ILE A 435 22.18 8.40 0.12
CA ILE A 435 22.51 9.07 -1.15
C ILE A 435 23.22 10.40 -0.86
N GLU A 436 22.64 11.25 0.01
CA GLU A 436 23.25 12.54 0.37
C GLU A 436 24.63 12.37 0.99
N LEU A 437 24.85 11.37 1.85
CA LEU A 437 26.16 11.08 2.42
C LEU A 437 27.19 10.70 1.35
N LEU A 438 26.81 9.86 0.39
CA LEU A 438 27.72 9.40 -0.68
C LEU A 438 28.02 10.52 -1.69
N GLU A 439 27.03 11.37 -2.01
CA GLU A 439 27.20 12.58 -2.82
C GLU A 439 28.13 13.58 -2.15
N ASP A 440 28.04 13.67 -0.83
CA ASP A 440 28.89 14.51 -0.01
C ASP A 440 30.35 14.05 0.09
N GLY A 441 30.71 12.97 -0.62
CA GLY A 441 32.02 12.31 -0.54
C GLY A 441 32.25 11.61 0.81
N ARG A 442 31.20 11.50 1.64
CA ARG A 442 31.24 10.80 2.93
C ARG A 442 30.93 9.33 2.72
N ARG A 443 31.08 8.55 3.79
CA ARG A 443 30.80 7.13 3.79
C ARG A 443 29.55 6.86 4.63
N VAL A 444 28.77 5.87 4.19
CA VAL A 444 27.70 5.30 5.01
C VAL A 444 28.37 4.37 6.03
N GLU A 445 28.14 4.63 7.30
CA GLU A 445 28.55 3.77 8.40
C GLU A 445 27.48 2.71 8.67
N GLN A 446 27.89 1.53 9.11
CA GLN A 446 26.95 0.49 9.48
C GLN A 446 26.34 0.82 10.84
N GLU A 447 25.04 1.05 10.86
CA GLU A 447 24.29 1.52 12.04
C GLU A 447 22.98 0.74 12.19
N THR A 448 22.56 0.53 13.44
CA THR A 448 21.16 0.26 13.74
C THR A 448 20.50 1.61 14.03
N ARG A 449 19.45 1.94 13.29
CA ARG A 449 18.73 3.21 13.35
C ARG A 449 17.27 2.98 13.72
N LEU A 450 16.68 3.94 14.41
CA LEU A 450 15.26 3.93 14.79
C LEU A 450 14.51 4.93 13.93
N TYR A 451 13.32 4.58 13.46
CA TYR A 451 12.40 5.53 12.83
C TYR A 451 11.55 6.26 13.89
N ASP A 452 11.54 7.60 13.82
CA ASP A 452 10.67 8.48 14.61
C ASP A 452 9.49 8.94 13.72
N PRO A 453 8.26 8.44 13.95
CA PRO A 453 7.09 8.80 13.14
C PRO A 453 6.57 10.23 13.40
N GLU A 454 6.93 10.87 14.51
CA GLU A 454 6.53 12.26 14.81
C GLU A 454 7.37 13.25 14.01
N ARG A 455 8.68 13.00 13.91
CA ARG A 455 9.63 13.83 13.17
C ARG A 455 9.84 13.40 11.71
N ASP A 456 9.38 12.21 11.35
CA ASP A 456 9.62 11.55 10.06
C ASP A 456 11.11 11.45 9.70
N GLU A 457 11.92 10.99 10.66
CA GLU A 457 13.37 10.85 10.49
C GLU A 457 13.90 9.52 11.03
N THR A 458 15.07 9.10 10.54
CA THR A 458 15.83 8.00 11.14
C THR A 458 16.91 8.56 12.06
N ARG A 459 16.94 8.10 13.32
CA ARG A 459 17.97 8.45 14.30
C ARG A 459 18.93 7.29 14.53
N SER A 460 20.22 7.57 14.67
CA SER A 460 21.18 6.52 15.02
C SER A 460 20.91 6.05 16.44
N LEU A 461 20.76 4.75 16.64
CA LEU A 461 20.64 4.15 17.96
C LEU A 461 22.02 3.72 18.45
N ARG A 462 22.76 3.00 17.60
CA ARG A 462 24.12 2.50 17.86
C ARG A 462 24.89 2.25 16.56
N THR A 463 26.21 2.37 16.62
CA THR A 463 27.15 2.03 15.53
C THR A 463 27.70 0.61 15.71
N LYS A 464 28.15 -0.02 14.61
CA LYS A 464 28.61 -1.41 14.61
C LYS A 464 30.01 -1.65 15.22
N GLU A 465 30.69 -0.64 15.75
CA GLU A 465 31.91 -0.86 16.56
C GLU A 465 31.59 -1.71 17.81
N GLU A 466 30.33 -1.71 18.23
CA GLU A 466 29.71 -2.65 19.16
C GLU A 466 29.07 -3.84 18.43
N ALA A 467 29.76 -4.46 17.46
CA ALA A 467 29.30 -5.74 16.93
C ALA A 467 29.24 -6.72 18.10
N HIS A 468 28.05 -6.90 18.69
CA HIS A 468 27.88 -7.80 19.81
C HIS A 468 28.26 -9.19 19.31
N ASP A 469 29.43 -9.67 19.76
CA ASP A 469 29.76 -11.07 19.68
C ASP A 469 28.72 -11.80 20.53
N TYR A 470 27.62 -12.20 19.88
CA TYR A 470 26.55 -12.97 20.48
C TYR A 470 27.05 -14.35 20.92
N ARG A 471 28.31 -14.72 20.64
CA ARG A 471 28.96 -15.97 21.05
C ARG A 471 28.05 -17.14 20.78
N TYR A 472 27.55 -17.26 19.55
CA TYR A 472 26.66 -18.36 19.19
C TYR A 472 27.36 -19.70 19.43
N PHE A 473 26.68 -20.60 20.14
CA PHE A 473 27.08 -21.99 20.25
C PHE A 473 25.84 -22.88 20.35
N PRO A 474 25.90 -24.15 19.90
CA PRO A 474 24.79 -25.09 20.02
C PRO A 474 24.30 -25.19 21.46
N ASP A 475 22.98 -25.12 21.67
CA ASP A 475 22.40 -25.23 23.00
C ASP A 475 22.56 -26.67 23.52
N PRO A 476 23.32 -26.90 24.61
CA PRO A 476 23.56 -28.25 25.11
C PRO A 476 22.33 -28.87 25.77
N ASP A 477 21.35 -28.05 26.18
CA ASP A 477 20.14 -28.53 26.85
C ASP A 477 19.09 -29.04 25.86
N LEU A 478 19.24 -28.72 24.57
CA LEU A 478 18.36 -29.14 23.48
C LEU A 478 19.12 -30.04 22.50
N LEU A 479 18.71 -31.31 22.45
CA LEU A 479 19.19 -32.23 21.42
C LEU A 479 18.85 -31.71 20.01
N PRO A 480 19.65 -32.07 18.98
CA PRO A 480 19.32 -31.74 17.60
C PRO A 480 17.91 -32.22 17.23
N LEU A 481 17.10 -31.32 16.67
CA LEU A 481 15.79 -31.64 16.15
C LEU A 481 15.95 -32.47 14.87
N VAL A 482 15.33 -33.65 14.84
CA VAL A 482 15.26 -34.50 13.66
C VAL A 482 13.83 -34.47 13.12
N VAL A 483 13.67 -34.05 11.88
CA VAL A 483 12.38 -33.98 11.18
C VAL A 483 12.30 -35.10 10.15
N THR A 484 11.34 -36.00 10.30
CA THR A 484 11.14 -37.17 9.43
C THR A 484 10.32 -36.86 8.17
N GLU A 485 10.37 -37.74 7.16
CA GLU A 485 9.69 -37.44 5.87
C GLU A 485 8.19 -37.58 6.07
N ASP A 486 7.80 -38.59 6.85
CA ASP A 486 6.42 -38.81 7.27
C ASP A 486 5.85 -37.62 8.04
N GLU A 487 6.65 -36.93 8.85
CA GLU A 487 6.25 -35.69 9.52
C GLU A 487 6.00 -34.56 8.52
N ILE A 488 6.92 -34.34 7.57
CA ILE A 488 6.78 -33.32 6.52
C ILE A 488 5.54 -33.60 5.67
N ALA A 489 5.36 -34.85 5.23
CA ALA A 489 4.22 -35.28 4.42
C ALA A 489 2.89 -35.11 5.17
N ARG A 490 2.84 -35.53 6.46
CA ARG A 490 1.66 -35.38 7.30
C ARG A 490 1.30 -33.91 7.51
N ILE A 491 2.27 -33.06 7.80
CA ILE A 491 2.04 -31.60 7.98
C ILE A 491 1.59 -30.98 6.65
N GLY A 492 2.24 -31.34 5.54
CA GLY A 492 1.88 -30.90 4.21
C GLY A 492 0.44 -31.24 3.82
N ALA A 493 -0.06 -32.42 4.21
CA ALA A 493 -1.45 -32.81 3.99
C ALA A 493 -2.47 -31.96 4.77
N THR A 494 -2.04 -31.23 5.81
CA THR A 494 -2.89 -30.29 6.57
C THR A 494 -2.78 -28.83 6.10
N LEU A 495 -1.86 -28.54 5.17
CA LEU A 495 -1.68 -27.19 4.67
C LEU A 495 -2.93 -26.79 3.86
N PRO A 496 -3.56 -25.65 4.16
CA PRO A 496 -4.67 -25.17 3.35
C PRO A 496 -4.19 -24.84 1.93
N GLU A 497 -5.10 -24.93 0.96
CA GLU A 497 -4.84 -24.44 -0.39
C GLU A 497 -4.34 -23.00 -0.32
N LEU A 498 -3.17 -22.71 -0.93
CA LEU A 498 -2.54 -21.40 -0.85
C LEU A 498 -3.38 -20.33 -1.57
N PRO A 499 -3.27 -19.04 -1.18
CA PRO A 499 -4.13 -17.98 -1.71
C PRO A 499 -4.14 -17.90 -3.24
N GLU A 500 -2.95 -18.03 -3.86
CA GLU A 500 -2.79 -17.94 -5.31
C GLU A 500 -3.42 -19.14 -6.03
N ALA A 501 -3.19 -20.36 -5.51
CA ALA A 501 -3.79 -21.57 -6.07
C ALA A 501 -5.33 -21.49 -6.00
N ARG A 502 -5.86 -21.03 -4.86
CA ARG A 502 -7.30 -20.85 -4.66
C ARG A 502 -7.88 -19.77 -5.57
N ARG A 503 -7.15 -18.68 -5.79
CA ARG A 503 -7.55 -17.62 -6.73
C ARG A 503 -7.65 -18.15 -8.16
N THR A 504 -6.60 -18.83 -8.64
CA THR A 504 -6.61 -19.46 -9.96
C THR A 504 -7.74 -20.48 -10.09
N ARG A 505 -8.01 -21.24 -9.02
CA ARG A 505 -9.14 -22.18 -9.00
C ARG A 505 -10.48 -21.46 -9.10
N PHE A 506 -10.69 -20.36 -8.38
CA PHE A 506 -11.92 -19.56 -8.45
C PHE A 506 -12.13 -18.97 -9.86
N GLU A 507 -11.08 -18.51 -10.52
CA GLU A 507 -11.19 -18.04 -11.92
C GLU A 507 -11.58 -19.19 -12.87
N ARG A 508 -10.98 -20.37 -12.70
CA ARG A 508 -11.20 -21.52 -13.58
C ARG A 508 -12.53 -22.23 -13.35
N GLU A 509 -12.84 -22.57 -12.11
CA GLU A 509 -13.98 -23.44 -11.74
C GLU A 509 -15.26 -22.66 -11.54
N TYR A 510 -15.17 -21.42 -11.03
CA TYR A 510 -16.33 -20.55 -10.81
C TYR A 510 -16.50 -19.48 -11.90
N ALA A 511 -15.64 -19.48 -12.93
CA ALA A 511 -15.66 -18.52 -14.04
C ALA A 511 -15.66 -17.06 -13.56
N LEU A 512 -15.01 -16.79 -12.43
CA LEU A 512 -14.91 -15.45 -11.86
C LEU A 512 -13.85 -14.63 -12.60
N SER A 513 -14.04 -13.30 -12.62
CA SER A 513 -12.98 -12.41 -13.10
C SER A 513 -11.80 -12.42 -12.13
N ALA A 514 -10.60 -12.10 -12.62
CA ALA A 514 -9.41 -11.95 -11.77
C ALA A 514 -9.63 -10.93 -10.62
N TYR A 515 -10.45 -9.90 -10.87
CA TYR A 515 -10.85 -8.94 -9.84
C TYR A 515 -11.68 -9.62 -8.73
N ASP A 516 -12.75 -10.33 -9.09
CA ASP A 516 -13.63 -10.98 -8.12
C ASP A 516 -12.88 -12.05 -7.32
N ALA A 517 -12.11 -12.90 -8.02
CA ALA A 517 -11.33 -13.94 -7.40
C ALA A 517 -10.33 -13.37 -6.39
N ARG A 518 -9.64 -12.27 -6.74
CA ARG A 518 -8.73 -11.57 -5.82
C ARG A 518 -9.44 -11.03 -4.58
N VAL A 519 -10.63 -10.44 -4.73
CA VAL A 519 -11.40 -9.90 -3.59
C VAL A 519 -11.88 -11.03 -2.67
N LEU A 520 -12.43 -12.11 -3.23
CA LEU A 520 -12.94 -13.25 -2.45
C LEU A 520 -11.81 -14.07 -1.78
N THR A 521 -10.60 -14.02 -2.34
CA THR A 521 -9.39 -14.64 -1.76
C THR A 521 -8.51 -13.66 -0.99
N ALA A 522 -9.05 -12.50 -0.59
CA ALA A 522 -8.31 -11.53 0.21
C ALA A 522 -7.96 -12.05 1.62
N SER A 523 -8.81 -12.92 2.18
CA SER A 523 -8.54 -13.67 3.42
C SER A 523 -9.05 -15.10 3.28
N ARG A 524 -8.50 -16.01 4.09
CA ARG A 524 -8.93 -17.41 4.08
C ARG A 524 -10.39 -17.54 4.52
N ALA A 525 -10.80 -16.79 5.55
CA ALA A 525 -12.17 -16.79 6.04
C ALA A 525 -13.16 -16.34 4.96
N ALA A 526 -12.80 -15.32 4.15
CA ALA A 526 -13.65 -14.88 3.04
C ALA A 526 -13.79 -15.95 1.95
N ALA A 527 -12.70 -16.64 1.62
CA ALA A 527 -12.72 -17.72 0.64
C ALA A 527 -13.51 -18.94 1.15
N ASP A 528 -13.32 -19.34 2.41
CA ASP A 528 -14.05 -20.43 3.06
C ASP A 528 -15.56 -20.12 3.12
N TYR A 529 -15.93 -18.89 3.47
CA TYR A 529 -17.31 -18.42 3.47
C TYR A 529 -17.92 -18.49 2.07
N TYR A 530 -17.19 -18.04 1.06
CA TYR A 530 -17.66 -18.04 -0.33
C TYR A 530 -17.96 -19.44 -0.84
N GLU A 531 -17.04 -20.40 -0.65
CA GLU A 531 -17.25 -21.77 -1.12
C GLU A 531 -18.42 -22.45 -0.42
N ALA A 532 -18.54 -22.28 0.91
CA ALA A 532 -19.68 -22.79 1.66
C ALA A 532 -21.01 -22.17 1.19
N MET A 533 -20.99 -20.89 0.84
CA MET A 533 -22.15 -20.19 0.30
C MET A 533 -22.52 -20.70 -1.11
N VAL A 534 -21.54 -20.92 -1.98
CA VAL A 534 -21.76 -21.49 -3.33
C VAL A 534 -22.35 -22.89 -3.23
N GLU A 535 -21.80 -23.73 -2.35
CA GLU A 535 -22.30 -25.08 -2.09
C GLU A 535 -23.76 -25.05 -1.59
N ALA A 536 -24.06 -24.21 -0.60
CA ALA A 536 -25.40 -24.08 -0.05
C ALA A 536 -26.42 -23.51 -1.05
N ALA A 537 -26.00 -22.57 -1.90
CA ALA A 537 -26.89 -21.95 -2.87
C ALA A 537 -27.23 -22.89 -4.03
N GLY A 538 -26.26 -23.68 -4.50
CA GLY A 538 -26.43 -24.61 -5.63
C GLY A 538 -26.81 -23.91 -6.94
N VAL A 539 -26.36 -22.66 -7.13
CA VAL A 539 -26.65 -21.81 -8.30
C VAL A 539 -25.36 -21.16 -8.82
N ASP A 540 -25.48 -20.27 -9.81
CA ASP A 540 -24.35 -19.57 -10.43
C ASP A 540 -23.41 -18.95 -9.37
N PRO A 541 -22.14 -19.39 -9.29
CA PRO A 541 -21.14 -18.86 -8.37
C PRO A 541 -20.93 -17.35 -8.50
N LYS A 542 -21.15 -16.77 -9.69
CA LYS A 542 -21.03 -15.33 -9.91
C LYS A 542 -22.11 -14.55 -9.16
N LEU A 543 -23.31 -15.11 -9.03
CA LEU A 543 -24.36 -14.49 -8.23
C LEU A 543 -23.95 -14.46 -6.76
N CYS A 544 -23.39 -15.56 -6.24
CA CYS A 544 -22.88 -15.62 -4.87
C CYS A 544 -21.77 -14.59 -4.62
N ALA A 545 -20.83 -14.45 -5.57
CA ALA A 545 -19.74 -13.49 -5.50
C ALA A 545 -20.26 -12.06 -5.37
N ASN A 546 -21.27 -11.69 -6.18
CA ASN A 546 -21.88 -10.36 -6.14
C ASN A 546 -22.57 -10.06 -4.80
N TRP A 547 -23.20 -11.07 -4.17
CA TRP A 547 -23.83 -10.91 -2.86
C TRP A 547 -22.81 -10.78 -1.73
N GLN A 548 -21.73 -11.57 -1.76
CA GLN A 548 -20.67 -11.48 -0.78
C GLN A 548 -19.90 -10.14 -0.88
N MET A 549 -19.50 -9.73 -2.09
CA MET A 549 -18.78 -8.47 -2.31
C MET A 549 -19.68 -7.22 -2.22
N GLY A 550 -21.00 -7.40 -2.30
CA GLY A 550 -21.98 -6.33 -2.22
C GLY A 550 -22.57 -6.21 -0.82
N GLU A 551 -23.70 -6.88 -0.60
CA GLU A 551 -24.52 -6.70 0.62
C GLU A 551 -23.80 -7.17 1.89
N LEU A 552 -23.13 -8.33 1.84
CA LEU A 552 -22.40 -8.84 3.00
C LEU A 552 -21.20 -7.95 3.35
N ALA A 553 -20.37 -7.61 2.37
CA ALA A 553 -19.25 -6.70 2.57
C ALA A 553 -19.70 -5.33 3.10
N ALA A 554 -20.80 -4.78 2.58
CA ALA A 554 -21.36 -3.52 3.06
C ALA A 554 -21.83 -3.61 4.52
N ALA A 555 -22.48 -4.71 4.91
CA ALA A 555 -22.94 -4.92 6.28
C ALA A 555 -21.78 -5.12 7.27
N LEU A 556 -20.76 -5.89 6.88
CA LEU A 556 -19.53 -6.09 7.65
C LEU A 556 -18.79 -4.76 7.86
N ASN A 557 -18.60 -3.98 6.79
CA ASN A 557 -17.92 -2.68 6.86
C ASN A 557 -18.69 -1.68 7.74
N ARG A 558 -20.02 -1.67 7.70
CA ARG A 558 -20.86 -0.79 8.52
C ARG A 558 -20.70 -1.05 10.02
N GLU A 559 -20.42 -2.28 10.41
CA GLU A 559 -20.23 -2.67 11.82
C GLU A 559 -18.76 -2.93 12.19
N GLU A 560 -17.81 -2.67 11.26
CA GLU A 560 -16.38 -2.96 11.43
C GLU A 560 -16.10 -4.41 11.87
N ARG A 561 -16.84 -5.37 11.30
CA ARG A 561 -16.73 -6.80 11.61
C ARG A 561 -15.93 -7.54 10.56
N ASP A 562 -15.18 -8.55 10.99
CA ASP A 562 -14.59 -9.53 10.07
C ASP A 562 -15.65 -10.52 9.58
N ILE A 563 -15.45 -11.09 8.38
CA ILE A 563 -16.36 -12.09 7.81
C ILE A 563 -16.45 -13.36 8.67
N ALA A 564 -15.40 -13.69 9.44
CA ALA A 564 -15.42 -14.76 10.42
C ALA A 564 -16.43 -14.51 11.55
N ASP A 565 -16.73 -13.24 11.85
CA ASP A 565 -17.69 -12.78 12.85
C ASP A 565 -19.03 -12.33 12.24
N SER A 566 -19.31 -12.76 11.00
CA SER A 566 -20.57 -12.46 10.31
C SER A 566 -21.77 -12.97 11.10
N ARG A 567 -22.80 -12.14 11.20
CA ARG A 567 -24.09 -12.52 11.81
C ARG A 567 -24.90 -13.48 10.95
N ILE A 568 -24.62 -13.53 9.65
CA ILE A 568 -25.29 -14.39 8.70
C ILE A 568 -24.33 -15.48 8.25
N SER A 569 -24.75 -16.73 8.40
CA SER A 569 -23.98 -17.89 7.99
C SER A 569 -23.89 -17.99 6.46
N PRO A 570 -22.83 -18.61 5.90
CA PRO A 570 -22.74 -18.83 4.46
C PRO A 570 -23.90 -19.67 3.93
N THR A 571 -24.41 -20.61 4.73
CA THR A 571 -25.57 -21.43 4.39
C THR A 571 -26.85 -20.61 4.27
N ASP A 572 -27.10 -19.70 5.20
CA ASP A 572 -28.28 -18.83 5.19
C ASP A 572 -28.25 -17.85 4.02
N LEU A 573 -27.09 -17.25 3.75
CA LEU A 573 -26.92 -16.36 2.60
C LEU A 573 -27.03 -17.14 1.29
N GLY A 574 -26.45 -18.34 1.22
CA GLY A 574 -26.58 -19.23 0.07
C GLY A 574 -28.02 -19.61 -0.21
N TRP A 575 -28.80 -19.97 0.82
CA TRP A 575 -30.23 -20.20 0.70
C TRP A 575 -30.93 -18.98 0.10
N LEU A 576 -30.69 -17.78 0.64
CA LEU A 576 -31.32 -16.55 0.16
C LEU A 576 -31.01 -16.29 -1.32
N VAL A 577 -29.77 -16.51 -1.73
CA VAL A 577 -29.33 -16.37 -3.13
C VAL A 577 -30.02 -17.40 -4.03
N SER A 578 -30.20 -18.64 -3.56
CA SER A 578 -30.94 -19.68 -4.30
C SER A 578 -32.39 -19.26 -4.59
N GLN A 579 -33.05 -18.61 -3.62
CA GLN A 579 -34.43 -18.13 -3.77
C GLN A 579 -34.53 -17.02 -4.83
N VAL A 580 -33.54 -16.13 -4.87
CA VAL A 580 -33.46 -15.08 -5.90
C VAL A 580 -33.25 -15.69 -7.28
N ALA A 581 -32.34 -16.67 -7.39
CA ALA A 581 -32.05 -17.34 -8.66
C ALA A 581 -33.26 -18.11 -9.21
N ARG A 582 -34.07 -18.72 -8.33
CA ARG A 582 -35.32 -19.42 -8.71
C ARG A 582 -36.48 -18.46 -9.00
N GLY A 583 -36.32 -17.16 -8.73
CA GLY A 583 -37.39 -16.17 -8.84
C GLY A 583 -38.46 -16.27 -7.74
N GLU A 584 -38.22 -17.07 -6.70
CA GLU A 584 -39.06 -17.18 -5.51
C GLU A 584 -38.94 -15.94 -4.61
N LEU A 585 -37.88 -15.15 -4.77
CA LEU A 585 -37.76 -13.81 -4.20
C LEU A 585 -37.29 -12.83 -5.26
N THR A 586 -37.83 -11.60 -5.24
CA THR A 586 -37.22 -10.51 -6.01
C THR A 586 -35.95 -10.04 -5.29
N GLY A 587 -34.99 -9.48 -6.03
CA GLY A 587 -33.76 -8.95 -5.41
C GLY A 587 -34.04 -7.93 -4.30
N LYS A 588 -35.10 -7.13 -4.41
CA LYS A 588 -35.49 -6.17 -3.36
C LYS A 588 -36.02 -6.87 -2.10
N MET A 589 -36.80 -7.93 -2.27
CA MET A 589 -37.30 -8.73 -1.15
C MET A 589 -36.17 -9.47 -0.44
N ALA A 590 -35.22 -10.02 -1.20
CA ALA A 590 -34.05 -10.68 -0.65
C ALA A 590 -33.18 -9.71 0.15
N LYS A 591 -32.91 -8.50 -0.36
CA LYS A 591 -32.17 -7.48 0.39
C LYS A 591 -32.85 -7.11 1.72
N ARG A 592 -34.17 -6.92 1.69
CA ARG A 592 -34.95 -6.67 2.91
C ARG A 592 -34.85 -7.84 3.90
N ALA A 593 -34.96 -9.08 3.42
CA ALA A 593 -34.82 -10.26 4.26
C ALA A 593 -33.41 -10.37 4.87
N PHE A 594 -32.37 -10.05 4.09
CA PHE A 594 -30.99 -9.98 4.55
C PHE A 594 -30.81 -8.92 5.65
N GLU A 595 -31.29 -7.69 5.45
CA GLU A 595 -31.18 -6.60 6.42
C GLU A 595 -31.87 -6.96 7.75
N ALA A 596 -33.12 -7.44 7.68
CA ALA A 596 -33.85 -7.84 8.88
C ALA A 596 -33.22 -9.06 9.58
N SER A 597 -32.64 -10.00 8.82
CA SER A 597 -31.89 -11.14 9.36
C SER A 597 -30.62 -10.67 10.09
N TRP A 598 -29.89 -9.72 9.49
CA TRP A 598 -28.68 -9.14 10.06
C TRP A 598 -28.94 -8.43 11.39
N GLU A 599 -30.02 -7.64 11.46
CA GLU A 599 -30.40 -6.91 12.67
C GLU A 599 -30.89 -7.83 13.79
N SER A 600 -31.72 -8.82 13.46
CA SER A 600 -32.37 -9.69 14.45
C SER A 600 -31.58 -10.96 14.81
N ALA A 601 -30.51 -11.27 14.08
CA ALA A 601 -29.78 -12.54 14.17
C ALA A 601 -30.68 -13.78 13.99
N VAL A 602 -31.75 -13.63 13.21
CA VAL A 602 -32.68 -14.70 12.81
C VAL A 602 -32.41 -15.06 11.37
N SER A 603 -32.54 -16.34 10.97
CA SER A 603 -32.27 -16.77 9.60
C SER A 603 -33.15 -16.04 8.56
N PRO A 604 -32.63 -15.75 7.35
CA PRO A 604 -33.39 -15.10 6.28
C PRO A 604 -34.67 -15.86 5.92
N GLN A 605 -34.68 -17.19 6.05
CA GLN A 605 -35.85 -18.02 5.79
C GLN A 605 -37.01 -17.66 6.73
N LEU A 606 -36.75 -17.62 8.05
CA LEU A 606 -37.77 -17.27 9.03
C LEU A 606 -38.25 -15.83 8.87
N VAL A 607 -37.37 -14.91 8.45
CA VAL A 607 -37.74 -13.52 8.14
C VAL A 607 -38.71 -13.47 6.95
N VAL A 608 -38.42 -14.21 5.87
CA VAL A 608 -39.29 -14.30 4.69
C VAL A 608 -40.67 -14.84 5.04
N GLU A 609 -40.73 -15.89 5.87
CA GLU A 609 -41.98 -16.47 6.35
C GLU A 609 -42.78 -15.50 7.22
N ARG A 610 -42.12 -14.87 8.21
CA ARG A 610 -42.75 -13.92 9.15
C ARG A 610 -43.27 -12.67 8.47
N GLU A 611 -42.53 -12.14 7.48
CA GLU A 611 -42.89 -10.92 6.78
C GLU A 611 -43.76 -11.14 5.54
N GLY A 612 -44.09 -12.39 5.22
CA GLY A 612 -44.93 -12.72 4.07
C GLY A 612 -44.32 -12.25 2.75
N LEU A 613 -42.99 -12.36 2.62
CA LEU A 613 -42.23 -11.94 1.45
C LEU A 613 -42.34 -13.00 0.33
N LYS A 614 -43.56 -13.22 -0.18
CA LYS A 614 -43.78 -14.03 -1.39
C LYS A 614 -44.10 -13.15 -2.60
N PRO A 615 -43.49 -13.42 -3.78
CA PRO A 615 -43.80 -12.71 -5.00
C PRO A 615 -45.25 -12.94 -5.43
N ILE A 616 -45.82 -11.98 -6.14
CA ILE A 616 -47.07 -12.18 -6.88
C ILE A 616 -46.68 -12.92 -8.16
N SER A 617 -47.09 -14.19 -8.28
CA SER A 617 -46.85 -15.04 -9.45
C SER A 617 -48.06 -15.19 -10.37
N ASP A 618 -49.24 -14.72 -9.95
CA ASP A 618 -50.45 -14.73 -10.77
C ASP A 618 -50.35 -13.70 -11.90
N GLN A 619 -50.24 -14.19 -13.13
CA GLN A 619 -50.14 -13.36 -14.33
C GLN A 619 -51.36 -12.44 -14.51
N ALA A 620 -52.56 -12.87 -14.12
CA ALA A 620 -53.76 -12.04 -14.24
C ALA A 620 -53.71 -10.84 -13.27
N ALA A 621 -53.21 -11.05 -12.06
CA ALA A 621 -53.00 -9.98 -11.08
C ALA A 621 -51.93 -8.98 -11.55
N ILE A 622 -50.84 -9.44 -12.16
CA ILE A 622 -49.79 -8.56 -12.70
C ILE A 622 -50.32 -7.79 -13.92
N GLU A 623 -51.07 -8.44 -14.82
CA GLU A 623 -51.69 -7.78 -15.98
C GLU A 623 -52.63 -6.66 -15.55
N LYS A 624 -53.47 -6.90 -14.54
CA LYS A 624 -54.36 -5.87 -13.99
C LYS A 624 -53.59 -4.68 -13.40
N LEU A 625 -52.54 -4.94 -12.63
CA LEU A 625 -51.68 -3.87 -12.09
C LEU A 625 -51.00 -3.07 -13.19
N VAL A 626 -50.57 -3.72 -14.28
CA VAL A 626 -49.99 -3.05 -15.44
C VAL A 626 -51.03 -2.19 -16.15
N GLU A 627 -52.26 -2.67 -16.33
CA GLU A 627 -53.35 -1.90 -16.92
C GLU A 627 -53.71 -0.67 -16.09
N ASP A 628 -53.83 -0.82 -14.77
CA ASP A 628 -54.10 0.28 -13.85
C ASP A 628 -52.99 1.35 -13.91
N VAL A 629 -51.72 0.93 -13.99
CA VAL A 629 -50.58 1.86 -14.13
C VAL A 629 -50.57 2.55 -15.50
N ILE A 630 -50.87 1.84 -16.59
CA ILE A 630 -50.98 2.44 -17.93
C ILE A 630 -52.09 3.49 -17.95
N ALA A 631 -53.26 3.18 -17.38
CA ALA A 631 -54.40 4.09 -17.32
C ALA A 631 -54.10 5.35 -16.47
N ALA A 632 -53.39 5.18 -15.35
CA ALA A 632 -53.03 6.28 -14.46
C ALA A 632 -51.88 7.17 -14.98
N ASN A 633 -51.14 6.74 -16.01
CA ASN A 633 -49.91 7.38 -16.48
C ASN A 633 -49.91 7.68 -17.99
N ALA A 634 -51.00 8.26 -18.48
CA ALA A 634 -51.20 8.54 -19.90
C ALA A 634 -50.06 9.36 -20.54
N GLN A 635 -49.46 10.30 -19.79
CA GLN A 635 -48.35 11.12 -20.27
C GLN A 635 -47.08 10.29 -20.52
N GLN A 636 -46.70 9.40 -19.60
CA GLN A 636 -45.53 8.52 -19.77
C GLN A 636 -45.73 7.51 -20.92
N VAL A 637 -46.97 7.05 -21.14
CA VAL A 637 -47.32 6.18 -22.27
C VAL A 637 -47.14 6.91 -23.59
N ALA A 638 -47.61 8.16 -23.70
CA ALA A 638 -47.41 8.99 -24.89
C ALA A 638 -45.92 9.27 -25.15
N ASP A 639 -45.15 9.57 -24.10
CA ASP A 639 -43.71 9.79 -24.19
C ASP A 639 -42.95 8.54 -24.68
N TYR A 640 -43.33 7.34 -24.21
CA TYR A 640 -42.75 6.08 -24.68
C TYR A 640 -43.08 5.83 -26.17
N ARG A 641 -44.34 6.02 -26.58
CA ARG A 641 -44.77 5.88 -27.98
C ARG A 641 -44.10 6.91 -28.91
N ALA A 642 -43.73 8.07 -28.39
CA ALA A 642 -42.91 9.07 -29.08
C ALA A 642 -41.40 8.73 -29.13
N GLY A 643 -40.99 7.54 -28.68
CA GLY A 643 -39.61 7.04 -28.78
C GLY A 643 -38.74 7.32 -27.55
N LYS A 644 -39.26 7.92 -26.47
CA LYS A 644 -38.47 8.16 -25.25
C LYS A 644 -38.38 6.90 -24.40
N GLN A 645 -37.35 6.09 -24.62
CA GLN A 645 -37.10 4.85 -23.87
C GLN A 645 -37.04 5.03 -22.34
N LYS A 646 -36.65 6.21 -21.83
CA LYS A 646 -36.66 6.49 -20.37
C LYS A 646 -38.06 6.40 -19.74
N ALA A 647 -39.12 6.67 -20.49
CA ALA A 647 -40.49 6.58 -19.98
C ALA A 647 -40.91 5.14 -19.66
N PHE A 648 -40.35 4.16 -20.37
CA PHE A 648 -40.57 2.74 -20.11
C PHE A 648 -40.05 2.32 -18.73
N ASN A 649 -38.81 2.69 -18.39
CA ASN A 649 -38.23 2.39 -17.07
C ASN A 649 -39.01 3.06 -15.93
N SER A 650 -39.59 4.25 -16.18
CA SER A 650 -40.46 4.92 -15.21
C SER A 650 -41.75 4.14 -14.96
N LEU A 651 -42.41 3.64 -16.02
CA LEU A 651 -43.61 2.81 -15.92
C LEU A 651 -43.33 1.49 -15.19
N VAL A 652 -42.22 0.81 -15.48
CA VAL A 652 -41.77 -0.37 -14.72
C VAL A 652 -41.62 -0.03 -13.23
N GLY A 653 -40.99 1.11 -12.91
CA GLY A 653 -40.87 1.59 -11.53
C GLY A 653 -42.22 1.81 -10.84
N GLN A 654 -43.23 2.29 -11.57
CA GLN A 654 -44.58 2.48 -11.03
C GLN A 654 -45.32 1.16 -10.78
N VAL A 655 -45.22 0.18 -11.69
CA VAL A 655 -45.77 -1.17 -11.47
C VAL A 655 -45.10 -1.85 -10.27
N MET A 656 -43.78 -1.70 -10.15
CA MET A 656 -43.03 -2.20 -9.00
C MET A 656 -43.44 -1.51 -7.69
N LYS A 657 -43.77 -0.21 -7.73
CA LYS A 657 -44.30 0.53 -6.57
C LYS A 657 -45.72 0.07 -6.19
N ALA A 658 -46.61 -0.09 -7.17
CA ALA A 658 -47.99 -0.53 -6.96
C ALA A 658 -48.07 -1.96 -6.41
N SER A 659 -47.17 -2.85 -6.84
CA SER A 659 -47.04 -4.21 -6.31
C SER A 659 -46.30 -4.31 -4.97
N GLY A 660 -45.86 -3.19 -4.38
CA GLY A 660 -45.05 -3.18 -3.16
C GLY A 660 -43.69 -3.88 -3.32
N GLY A 661 -43.18 -4.00 -4.54
CA GLY A 661 -41.95 -4.71 -4.88
C GLY A 661 -42.10 -6.24 -5.00
N LYS A 662 -43.33 -6.76 -4.95
CA LYS A 662 -43.63 -8.20 -4.99
C LYS A 662 -43.79 -8.77 -6.40
N ALA A 663 -43.99 -7.95 -7.43
CA ALA A 663 -44.06 -8.45 -8.80
C ALA A 663 -42.66 -8.79 -9.35
N ASN A 664 -42.55 -9.84 -10.17
CA ASN A 664 -41.29 -10.18 -10.82
C ASN A 664 -40.96 -9.14 -11.91
N PRO A 665 -39.80 -8.45 -11.85
CA PRO A 665 -39.44 -7.43 -12.84
C PRO A 665 -39.41 -7.92 -14.29
N ALA A 666 -39.00 -9.17 -14.53
CA ALA A 666 -38.95 -9.73 -15.89
C ALA A 666 -40.35 -9.88 -16.49
N GLN A 667 -41.29 -10.43 -15.70
CA GLN A 667 -42.70 -10.57 -16.11
C GLN A 667 -43.36 -9.21 -16.31
N VAL A 668 -43.11 -8.23 -15.42
CA VAL A 668 -43.61 -6.86 -15.58
C VAL A 668 -43.10 -6.25 -16.88
N ASN A 669 -41.80 -6.38 -17.18
CA ASN A 669 -41.23 -5.87 -18.43
C ASN A 669 -41.87 -6.48 -19.67
N GLU A 670 -42.08 -7.80 -19.67
CA GLU A 670 -42.70 -8.52 -20.79
C GLU A 670 -44.16 -8.10 -21.00
N ILE A 671 -44.97 -8.09 -19.93
CA ILE A 671 -46.39 -7.71 -19.98
C ILE A 671 -46.53 -6.24 -20.42
N LEU A 672 -45.73 -5.35 -19.85
CA LEU A 672 -45.76 -3.92 -20.15
C LEU A 672 -45.36 -3.66 -21.62
N ARG A 673 -44.32 -4.33 -22.14
CA ARG A 673 -43.95 -4.23 -23.57
C ARG A 673 -45.08 -4.68 -24.47
N ARG A 674 -45.70 -5.83 -24.17
CA ARG A 674 -46.81 -6.39 -24.94
C ARG A 674 -48.03 -5.47 -24.95
N LYS A 675 -48.37 -4.85 -23.81
CA LYS A 675 -49.51 -3.91 -23.70
C LYS A 675 -49.26 -2.55 -24.33
N LEU A 676 -47.99 -2.10 -24.42
CA LEU A 676 -47.63 -0.81 -25.04
C LEU A 676 -47.36 -0.91 -26.55
N SER A 677 -47.16 -2.12 -27.08
CA SER A 677 -46.97 -2.40 -28.51
C SER A 677 -48.27 -2.67 -29.27
N GLY A 678 -49.39 -2.87 -28.56
CA GLY A 678 -50.75 -2.70 -29.08
C GLY A 678 -51.21 -1.26 -28.89
#